data_AF-A0AAV6B2A6-F1
#
_entry.id   AF-A0AAV6B2A6-F1
#
_cell.length_a   1.000
_cell.length_b   1.000
_cell.length_c   1.000
_cell.angle_alpha   90.00
_cell.angle_beta   90.00
_cell.angle_gamma   90.00
#
_symmetry.space_group_name_H-M   'P 1'
#
loop_
_entity.id
_entity.type
_entity.pdbx_description
1 polymer ?
#
loop_
_entity_poly.entity_id
_entity_poly.type
_entity_poly.pdbx_seq_one_letter_code
_entity_poly.pdbx_strand_id
1 'polypeptide(L)'
;GGTFLPNPTWTPLFQHHLVTVHPLGGCCMAADAQHGVVNHKGQVFSGKAGEVYEGLYVSDGSILSRSLAVNPFLTISALAERNVALAAKDRGWAIDYKLPSQPPAPKPAPTMGLQFTETMRGFFTTAVKAGDTTADYQKAWEQGKAADSKFHFTLTVISDDLDLLLENPAHPAKMVGTVTAPALSPQPLTVTEGQFNLFIIDPDEVNTRRMEYRMKLTSEAGKTFFFHGYKVVRSDEAGLDSWTDTTTLYVTVHGGTDADAPVFGKGRLHIKPIDFAKQMTTMQVTNAPNLRRRLEGMARFGQYFGGSLWNTYGGLGRRETVFDPSAPPRQKRPLRADDPEIHFFKTSDNVELRLTRFKGGDKGPVMLSHGLGVSSLIFTIDTINTNLVEYLFAHGYDVWCLDFRASIELPDAAKAQSTGEDVATKDYPAAVAKIREVTGADSIQAVVHCWGSTTFFMAMLSGLQGVRSFVASQIATHIKAPVMTKLKTGLHVPAFLQKIGVPSLNAYVDKNHDWQNKLFDATLKVYPTELDELCDSPVCRRIAFMYAPLYEHKQLNDATHRAMHEMFGIANMRSFEHIGRLVNTGHLVSFDGKDIYLPNIERLNLPICFIHGKENACFQPESTKITYELLREKFGPAQYNRHVIPNYGHIDCIFGKNAHLDVYPHILESLERTPA
;
A
#
# COMPACT_ATOMS: atom_id res chain seq x y z
N GLY A 1 -32.69 30.40 -13.01
CA GLY A 1 -33.22 31.38 -13.99
C GLY A 1 -32.11 32.35 -14.32
N GLY A 2 -31.84 32.59 -15.60
CA GLY A 2 -30.80 33.52 -16.04
C GLY A 2 -31.42 34.81 -16.60
N THR A 3 -30.99 35.94 -16.05
CA THR A 3 -31.27 37.31 -16.51
C THR A 3 -30.50 37.60 -17.80
N PHE A 4 -31.13 38.30 -18.74
CA PHE A 4 -30.56 38.64 -20.05
C PHE A 4 -29.34 39.57 -19.94
N LEU A 5 -28.25 39.22 -20.62
CA LEU A 5 -27.07 40.08 -20.83
C LEU A 5 -26.99 40.45 -22.33
N PRO A 6 -27.04 41.74 -22.69
CA PRO A 6 -26.92 42.16 -24.08
C PRO A 6 -25.50 41.94 -24.63
N ASN A 7 -25.43 41.55 -25.91
CA ASN A 7 -24.19 41.23 -26.60
C ASN A 7 -23.27 42.47 -26.71
N PRO A 8 -22.02 42.43 -26.21
CA PRO A 8 -21.10 43.56 -26.21
C PRO A 8 -20.69 44.06 -27.61
N THR A 9 -20.91 43.28 -28.69
CA THR A 9 -20.66 43.74 -30.07
C THR A 9 -21.85 44.52 -30.67
N TRP A 10 -22.98 44.62 -29.97
CA TRP A 10 -24.17 45.37 -30.41
C TRP A 10 -24.02 46.86 -30.10
N THR A 11 -23.10 47.53 -30.78
CA THR A 11 -22.85 48.97 -30.59
C THR A 11 -22.82 49.74 -31.92
N PRO A 12 -23.08 51.06 -31.90
CA PRO A 12 -23.01 51.91 -33.10
C PRO A 12 -21.63 51.91 -33.77
N LEU A 13 -20.56 51.66 -33.01
CA LEU A 13 -19.18 51.60 -33.52
C LEU A 13 -18.96 50.41 -34.48
N PHE A 14 -19.71 49.33 -34.32
CA PHE A 14 -19.71 48.14 -35.18
C PHE A 14 -20.96 48.05 -36.08
N GLN A 15 -21.63 49.19 -36.31
CA GLN A 15 -22.89 49.28 -37.08
C GLN A 15 -24.01 48.33 -36.59
N HIS A 16 -23.98 47.89 -35.33
CA HIS A 16 -24.92 46.88 -34.81
C HIS A 16 -24.90 45.54 -35.61
N HIS A 17 -23.73 45.13 -36.14
CA HIS A 17 -23.61 43.83 -36.80
C HIS A 17 -23.75 42.66 -35.80
N LEU A 18 -24.70 41.77 -36.06
CA LEU A 18 -24.88 40.51 -35.33
C LEU A 18 -23.96 39.43 -35.94
N VAL A 19 -22.99 38.91 -35.20
CA VAL A 19 -22.24 37.70 -35.57
C VAL A 19 -22.91 36.51 -34.89
N THR A 20 -23.35 35.51 -35.67
CA THR A 20 -23.97 34.30 -35.15
C THR A 20 -23.21 33.06 -35.60
N VAL A 21 -23.10 32.10 -34.68
CA VAL A 21 -21.97 31.18 -34.43
C VAL A 21 -22.20 29.72 -34.85
N HIS A 22 -23.11 29.46 -35.80
CA HIS A 22 -23.31 28.10 -36.31
C HIS A 22 -22.92 28.05 -37.79
N PRO A 23 -21.74 27.50 -38.15
CA PRO A 23 -21.46 27.12 -39.52
C PRO A 23 -22.43 26.01 -39.91
N LEU A 24 -23.29 26.28 -40.89
CA LEU A 24 -24.26 25.36 -41.47
C LEU A 24 -23.93 25.18 -42.96
N GLY A 25 -24.54 24.20 -43.63
CA GLY A 25 -24.37 24.02 -45.07
C GLY A 25 -23.27 23.04 -45.48
N GLY A 26 -22.88 22.10 -44.61
CA GLY A 26 -21.95 21.02 -44.98
C GLY A 26 -22.52 20.04 -46.02
N CYS A 27 -23.84 19.94 -46.15
CA CYS A 27 -24.55 19.05 -47.06
C CYS A 27 -25.75 19.77 -47.70
N CYS A 28 -25.54 20.95 -48.28
CA CYS A 28 -26.60 21.82 -48.79
C CYS A 28 -27.66 21.10 -49.62
N MET A 29 -28.93 21.42 -49.36
CA MET A 29 -30.06 21.06 -50.24
C MET A 29 -29.92 21.76 -51.60
N ALA A 30 -30.16 21.01 -52.68
CA ALA A 30 -30.18 21.52 -54.05
C ALA A 30 -31.14 20.75 -54.97
N ALA A 31 -31.26 21.22 -56.21
CA ALA A 31 -32.04 20.55 -57.25
C ALA A 31 -31.32 19.32 -57.84
N ASP A 32 -29.99 19.31 -57.83
CA ASP A 32 -29.14 18.24 -58.35
C ASP A 32 -27.79 18.18 -57.61
N ALA A 33 -26.99 17.15 -57.92
CA ALA A 33 -25.71 16.89 -57.29
C ALA A 33 -24.58 17.86 -57.69
N GLN A 34 -24.77 18.71 -58.71
CA GLN A 34 -23.77 19.72 -59.08
C GLN A 34 -23.83 20.93 -58.14
N HIS A 35 -24.97 21.15 -57.51
CA HIS A 35 -25.25 22.33 -56.71
C HIS A 35 -25.47 22.03 -55.22
N GLY A 36 -25.47 20.76 -54.82
CA GLY A 36 -25.62 20.35 -53.42
C GLY A 36 -25.43 18.86 -53.19
N VAL A 37 -25.58 18.43 -51.93
CA VAL A 37 -25.35 17.04 -51.50
C VAL A 37 -26.65 16.26 -51.39
N VAL A 38 -27.74 16.94 -51.01
CA VAL A 38 -29.04 16.31 -50.80
C VAL A 38 -30.14 16.99 -51.59
N ASN A 39 -31.19 16.24 -51.92
CA ASN A 39 -32.41 16.80 -52.48
C ASN A 39 -33.29 17.45 -51.40
N HIS A 40 -34.46 17.97 -51.79
CA HIS A 40 -35.40 18.63 -50.87
C HIS A 40 -35.97 17.72 -49.76
N LYS A 41 -35.77 16.40 -49.82
CA LYS A 41 -36.20 15.40 -48.81
C LYS A 41 -35.05 15.01 -47.88
N GLY A 42 -33.86 15.58 -48.06
CA GLY A 42 -32.64 15.18 -47.36
C GLY A 42 -31.99 13.92 -47.93
N GLN A 43 -32.45 13.38 -49.06
CA GLN A 43 -31.82 12.19 -49.67
C GLN A 43 -30.51 12.57 -50.35
N VAL A 44 -29.46 11.80 -50.12
CA VAL A 44 -28.14 12.03 -50.72
C VAL A 44 -28.16 11.67 -52.20
N PHE A 45 -27.68 12.56 -53.05
CA PHE A 45 -27.56 12.28 -54.48
C PHE A 45 -26.50 11.19 -54.75
N SER A 46 -26.81 10.28 -55.68
CA SER A 46 -25.92 9.21 -56.15
C SER A 46 -25.37 9.44 -57.54
N GLY A 47 -25.88 10.44 -58.29
CA GLY A 47 -25.51 10.75 -59.67
C GLY A 47 -25.72 12.22 -60.04
N LYS A 48 -25.36 12.62 -61.27
CA LYS A 48 -25.38 14.03 -61.72
C LYS A 48 -26.76 14.54 -62.14
N ALA A 49 -27.74 13.65 -62.36
CA ALA A 49 -29.03 13.98 -62.98
C ALA A 49 -30.22 13.76 -62.03
N GLY A 50 -29.97 13.77 -60.72
CA GLY A 50 -31.01 13.73 -59.68
C GLY A 50 -31.26 12.35 -59.08
N GLU A 51 -30.46 11.33 -59.43
CA GLU A 51 -30.49 10.03 -58.78
C GLU A 51 -30.08 10.14 -57.31
N VAL A 52 -30.69 9.33 -56.44
CA VAL A 52 -30.44 9.34 -54.99
C VAL A 52 -30.19 7.95 -54.44
N TYR A 53 -29.41 7.85 -53.36
CA TYR A 53 -29.30 6.63 -52.57
C TYR A 53 -30.60 6.41 -51.78
N GLU A 54 -31.34 5.34 -52.09
CA GLU A 54 -32.69 5.10 -51.56
C GLU A 54 -32.76 5.11 -50.02
N GLY A 55 -31.71 4.62 -49.35
CA GLY A 55 -31.61 4.49 -47.89
C GLY A 55 -30.78 5.54 -47.16
N LEU A 56 -30.21 6.54 -47.85
CA LEU A 56 -29.28 7.49 -47.22
C LEU A 56 -29.86 8.91 -47.16
N TYR A 57 -30.05 9.40 -45.94
CA TYR A 57 -30.64 10.71 -45.65
C TYR A 57 -29.74 11.51 -44.71
N VAL A 58 -29.70 12.83 -44.92
CA VAL A 58 -29.14 13.82 -43.99
C VAL A 58 -30.28 14.72 -43.54
N SER A 59 -30.46 14.91 -42.23
CA SER A 59 -31.60 15.66 -41.66
C SER A 59 -31.21 16.50 -40.44
N ASP A 60 -29.97 17.00 -40.42
CA ASP A 60 -29.47 17.92 -39.39
C ASP A 60 -29.20 19.32 -39.97
N GLY A 61 -28.51 20.19 -39.21
CA GLY A 61 -28.19 21.55 -39.65
C GLY A 61 -27.28 21.65 -40.90
N SER A 62 -26.64 20.57 -41.33
CA SER A 62 -25.77 20.59 -42.50
C SER A 62 -26.54 20.79 -43.81
N ILE A 63 -27.84 20.47 -43.87
CA ILE A 63 -28.65 20.57 -45.10
C ILE A 63 -29.07 22.01 -45.42
N LEU A 64 -28.96 22.92 -44.46
CA LEU A 64 -29.30 24.32 -44.61
C LEU A 64 -28.26 25.02 -45.48
N SER A 65 -28.66 25.52 -46.66
CA SER A 65 -27.73 26.04 -47.68
C SER A 65 -26.94 27.29 -47.27
N ARG A 66 -27.24 27.88 -46.12
CA ARG A 66 -26.49 28.99 -45.52
C ARG A 66 -26.79 29.13 -44.04
N SER A 67 -25.93 29.85 -43.32
CA SER A 67 -26.23 30.28 -41.95
C SER A 67 -27.48 31.17 -41.92
N LEU A 68 -28.33 30.93 -40.92
CA LEU A 68 -29.64 31.60 -40.77
C LEU A 68 -29.55 32.91 -39.99
N ALA A 69 -28.39 33.24 -39.41
CA ALA A 69 -28.18 34.40 -38.55
C ALA A 69 -29.17 34.51 -37.36
N VAL A 70 -29.76 33.38 -36.97
CA VAL A 70 -30.63 33.19 -35.79
C VAL A 70 -30.39 31.78 -35.25
N ASN A 71 -30.91 31.47 -34.05
CA ASN A 71 -30.82 30.11 -33.50
C ASN A 71 -31.47 29.10 -34.47
N PRO A 72 -30.73 28.13 -35.03
CA PRO A 72 -31.24 27.24 -36.06
C PRO A 72 -32.07 26.07 -35.52
N PHE A 73 -32.17 25.88 -34.20
CA PHE A 73 -32.77 24.70 -33.57
C PHE A 73 -34.17 24.33 -34.11
N LEU A 74 -35.09 25.31 -34.16
CA LEU A 74 -36.45 25.07 -34.64
C LEU A 74 -36.49 24.79 -36.16
N THR A 75 -35.63 25.46 -36.93
CA THR A 75 -35.54 25.25 -38.38
C THR A 75 -35.00 23.86 -38.71
N ILE A 76 -33.97 23.41 -37.98
CA ILE A 76 -33.42 22.06 -38.11
C ILE A 76 -34.49 21.03 -37.74
N SER A 77 -35.18 21.23 -36.62
CA SER A 77 -36.24 20.32 -36.16
C SER A 77 -37.37 20.22 -37.18
N ALA A 78 -37.84 21.35 -37.73
CA ALA A 78 -38.91 21.38 -38.73
C ALA A 78 -38.51 20.68 -40.05
N LEU A 79 -37.27 20.87 -40.51
CA LEU A 79 -36.77 20.19 -41.71
C LEU A 79 -36.58 18.69 -41.48
N ALA A 80 -36.04 18.30 -40.32
CA ALA A 80 -35.89 16.89 -39.96
C ALA A 80 -37.24 16.17 -39.91
N GLU A 81 -38.23 16.78 -39.23
CA GLU A 81 -39.59 16.26 -39.14
C GLU A 81 -40.24 16.15 -40.53
N ARG A 82 -40.10 17.18 -41.36
CA ARG A 82 -40.59 17.16 -42.75
C ARG A 82 -39.93 16.06 -43.58
N ASN A 83 -38.62 15.87 -43.47
CA ASN A 83 -37.90 14.85 -44.22
C ASN A 83 -38.37 13.44 -43.83
N VAL A 84 -38.56 13.20 -42.53
CA VAL A 84 -39.13 11.94 -42.02
C VAL A 84 -40.56 11.72 -42.52
N ALA A 85 -41.41 12.75 -42.50
CA ALA A 85 -42.78 12.66 -43.02
C ALA A 85 -42.81 12.30 -44.52
N LEU A 86 -41.92 12.89 -45.33
CA LEU A 86 -41.79 12.58 -46.75
C LEU A 86 -41.23 11.17 -46.98
N ALA A 87 -40.20 10.78 -46.23
CA ALA A 87 -39.60 9.45 -46.30
C ALA A 87 -40.60 8.34 -45.93
N ALA A 88 -41.45 8.59 -44.93
CA ALA A 88 -42.54 7.70 -44.54
C ALA A 88 -43.60 7.60 -45.64
N LYS A 89 -44.01 8.74 -46.21
CA LYS A 89 -44.97 8.78 -47.33
C LYS A 89 -44.47 8.00 -48.54
N ASP A 90 -43.21 8.19 -48.93
CA ASP A 90 -42.60 7.50 -50.08
C ASP A 90 -42.56 5.98 -49.88
N ARG A 91 -42.50 5.50 -48.63
CA ARG A 91 -42.45 4.08 -48.26
C ARG A 91 -43.79 3.48 -47.83
N GLY A 92 -44.87 4.27 -47.87
CA GLY A 92 -46.19 3.84 -47.39
C GLY A 92 -46.24 3.58 -45.88
N TRP A 93 -45.35 4.19 -45.09
CA TRP A 93 -45.35 4.06 -43.64
C TRP A 93 -46.36 5.01 -43.00
N ALA A 94 -47.14 4.50 -42.05
CA ALA A 94 -48.01 5.31 -41.20
C ALA A 94 -47.24 5.77 -39.96
N ILE A 95 -47.11 7.08 -39.77
CA ILE A 95 -46.55 7.66 -38.55
C ILE A 95 -47.68 7.85 -37.53
N ASP A 96 -47.59 7.19 -36.39
CA ASP A 96 -48.50 7.43 -35.27
C ASP A 96 -48.03 8.63 -34.45
N TYR A 97 -48.60 9.80 -34.73
CA TYR A 97 -48.36 11.04 -33.99
C TYR A 97 -49.01 11.05 -32.58
N LYS A 98 -49.73 9.98 -32.19
CA LYS A 98 -50.33 9.83 -30.87
C LYS A 98 -49.44 9.05 -29.89
N LEU A 99 -48.31 8.49 -30.36
CA LEU A 99 -47.36 7.82 -29.47
C LEU A 99 -46.94 8.81 -28.37
N PRO A 100 -47.12 8.49 -27.08
CA PRO A 100 -46.66 9.38 -26.03
C PRO A 100 -45.14 9.52 -26.17
N SER A 101 -44.63 10.75 -26.18
CA SER A 101 -43.21 10.97 -25.95
C SER A 101 -42.89 10.25 -24.65
N GLN A 102 -42.06 9.21 -24.70
CA GLN A 102 -41.67 8.52 -23.47
C GLN A 102 -41.03 9.58 -22.59
N PRO A 103 -41.61 9.92 -21.41
CA PRO A 103 -41.03 10.95 -20.57
C PRO A 103 -39.60 10.50 -20.28
N PRO A 104 -38.58 11.38 -20.41
CA PRO A 104 -37.24 11.04 -19.97
C PRO A 104 -37.36 10.46 -18.57
N ALA A 105 -36.73 9.30 -18.33
CA ALA A 105 -36.71 8.73 -16.99
C ALA A 105 -36.34 9.85 -16.00
N PRO A 106 -37.10 10.01 -14.89
CA PRO A 106 -36.85 11.09 -13.96
C PRO A 106 -35.39 11.01 -13.51
N LYS A 107 -34.59 11.99 -13.93
CA LYS A 107 -33.20 12.07 -13.49
C LYS A 107 -33.24 12.33 -11.98
N PRO A 108 -32.49 11.58 -11.16
CA PRO A 108 -32.33 11.91 -9.76
C PRO A 108 -31.96 13.39 -9.61
N ALA A 109 -32.50 14.03 -8.57
CA ALA A 109 -32.11 15.40 -8.29
C ALA A 109 -30.58 15.46 -8.15
N PRO A 110 -29.91 16.42 -8.82
CA PRO A 110 -28.47 16.51 -8.76
C PRO A 110 -28.01 16.73 -7.32
N THR A 111 -27.09 15.88 -6.87
CA THR A 111 -26.42 15.99 -5.58
C THR A 111 -25.44 17.15 -5.59
N MET A 112 -25.14 17.69 -4.40
CA MET A 112 -24.12 18.71 -4.24
C MET A 112 -22.77 18.12 -4.63
N GLY A 113 -22.12 18.70 -5.63
CA GLY A 113 -20.86 18.22 -6.18
C GLY A 113 -19.70 19.18 -5.91
N LEU A 114 -18.52 18.82 -6.43
CA LEU A 114 -17.31 19.62 -6.34
C LEU A 114 -16.59 19.61 -7.69
N GLN A 115 -16.10 20.77 -8.11
CA GLN A 115 -15.29 20.89 -9.30
C GLN A 115 -14.09 21.79 -9.05
N PHE A 116 -12.95 21.45 -9.64
CA PHE A 116 -11.77 22.31 -9.70
C PHE A 116 -10.92 22.00 -10.93
N THR A 117 -10.12 22.96 -11.37
CA THR A 117 -9.23 22.81 -12.52
C THR A 117 -7.77 22.85 -12.06
N GLU A 118 -7.02 21.83 -12.42
CA GLU A 118 -5.60 21.67 -12.14
C GLU A 118 -4.78 21.79 -13.42
N THR A 119 -3.59 22.39 -13.32
CA THR A 119 -2.61 22.42 -14.41
C THR A 119 -1.26 21.96 -13.89
N MET A 120 -0.70 20.93 -14.53
CA MET A 120 0.61 20.38 -14.20
C MET A 120 1.55 20.42 -15.39
N ARG A 121 2.83 20.65 -15.13
CA ARG A 121 3.86 20.82 -16.14
C ARG A 121 5.13 20.10 -15.75
N GLY A 122 5.81 19.51 -16.72
CA GLY A 122 7.08 18.84 -16.49
C GLY A 122 7.64 18.26 -17.78
N PHE A 123 8.32 17.13 -17.65
CA PHE A 123 9.04 16.50 -18.74
C PHE A 123 8.76 15.00 -18.80
N PHE A 124 8.85 14.45 -20.01
CA PHE A 124 8.50 13.07 -20.32
C PHE A 124 9.52 12.48 -21.31
N THR A 125 9.82 11.19 -21.18
CA THR A 125 10.69 10.46 -22.10
C THR A 125 10.09 9.10 -22.47
N THR A 126 10.31 8.68 -23.70
CA THR A 126 9.95 7.34 -24.20
C THR A 126 11.06 6.31 -23.98
N ALA A 127 12.23 6.74 -23.51
CA ALA A 127 13.39 5.88 -23.29
C ALA A 127 13.30 5.06 -21.99
N VAL A 128 12.61 5.58 -20.96
CA VAL A 128 12.40 4.89 -19.69
C VAL A 128 11.04 4.18 -19.72
N LYS A 129 11.06 2.85 -19.62
CA LYS A 129 9.86 2.00 -19.69
C LYS A 129 9.72 0.99 -18.56
N ALA A 130 10.81 0.65 -17.88
CA ALA A 130 10.86 -0.31 -16.78
C ALA A 130 11.04 0.39 -15.43
N GLY A 131 10.75 -0.33 -14.35
CA GLY A 131 10.81 0.18 -12.96
C GLY A 131 9.59 1.04 -12.62
N ASP A 132 9.22 1.12 -11.34
CA ASP A 132 8.10 1.93 -10.85
C ASP A 132 8.43 2.71 -9.57
N THR A 133 9.72 2.95 -9.34
CA THR A 133 10.20 3.68 -8.16
C THR A 133 10.28 5.18 -8.46
N THR A 134 10.24 6.01 -7.42
CA THR A 134 10.43 7.48 -7.55
C THR A 134 11.75 7.84 -8.24
N ALA A 135 12.80 7.01 -8.08
CA ALA A 135 14.08 7.14 -8.76
C ALA A 135 13.98 6.92 -10.28
N ASP A 136 13.18 5.96 -10.72
CA ASP A 136 12.92 5.70 -12.15
C ASP A 136 12.24 6.90 -12.81
N TYR A 137 11.27 7.51 -12.11
CA TYR A 137 10.60 8.72 -12.59
C TYR A 137 11.49 9.96 -12.56
N GLN A 138 12.39 10.08 -11.58
CA GLN A 138 13.41 11.15 -11.55
C GLN A 138 14.33 11.02 -12.77
N LYS A 139 14.81 9.81 -13.07
CA LYS A 139 15.61 9.54 -14.27
C LYS A 139 14.85 9.89 -15.55
N ALA A 140 13.57 9.52 -15.64
CA ALA A 140 12.72 9.85 -16.77
C ALA A 140 12.58 11.37 -16.97
N TRP A 141 12.42 12.11 -15.86
CA TRP A 141 12.34 13.57 -15.86
C TRP A 141 13.63 14.24 -16.35
N GLU A 142 14.79 13.79 -15.87
CA GLU A 142 16.10 14.33 -16.27
C GLU A 142 16.34 14.14 -17.77
N GLN A 143 16.04 12.95 -18.29
CA GLN A 143 16.18 12.66 -19.72
C GLN A 143 15.19 13.48 -20.56
N GLY A 144 13.93 13.57 -20.13
CA GLY A 144 12.92 14.39 -20.81
C GLY A 144 13.31 15.88 -20.83
N LYS A 145 13.89 16.38 -19.72
CA LYS A 145 14.39 17.76 -19.61
C LYS A 145 15.58 18.01 -20.52
N ALA A 146 16.54 17.09 -20.57
CA ALA A 146 17.71 17.18 -21.46
C ALA A 146 17.30 17.22 -22.94
N ALA A 147 16.19 16.56 -23.30
CA ALA A 147 15.64 16.54 -24.65
C ALA A 147 14.61 17.66 -24.95
N ASP A 148 14.35 18.58 -24.02
CA ASP A 148 13.24 19.56 -24.05
C ASP A 148 11.85 18.94 -24.36
N SER A 149 11.65 17.69 -23.97
CA SER A 149 10.42 16.93 -24.18
C SER A 149 9.38 17.30 -23.12
N LYS A 150 8.68 18.40 -23.36
CA LYS A 150 7.67 18.97 -22.45
C LYS A 150 6.42 18.09 -22.40
N PHE A 151 5.87 18.02 -21.20
CA PHE A 151 4.58 17.37 -20.95
C PHE A 151 3.77 18.27 -20.02
N HIS A 152 2.55 18.62 -20.40
CA HIS A 152 1.65 19.35 -19.52
C HIS A 152 0.19 19.00 -19.77
N PHE A 153 -0.64 19.20 -18.75
CA PHE A 153 -2.08 19.06 -18.89
C PHE A 153 -2.81 20.21 -18.20
N THR A 154 -4.06 20.40 -18.62
CA THR A 154 -5.06 21.16 -17.87
C THR A 154 -6.30 20.27 -17.76
N LEU A 155 -6.63 19.88 -16.54
CA LEU A 155 -7.72 18.95 -16.23
C LEU A 155 -8.71 19.63 -15.31
N THR A 156 -9.98 19.38 -15.55
CA THR A 156 -11.07 19.73 -14.65
C THR A 156 -11.56 18.44 -14.00
N VAL A 157 -11.39 18.37 -12.68
CA VAL A 157 -11.89 17.29 -11.83
C VAL A 157 -13.31 17.63 -11.42
N ILE A 158 -14.23 16.69 -11.56
CA ILE A 158 -15.67 16.86 -11.31
C ILE A 158 -16.16 15.68 -10.48
N SER A 159 -16.58 15.95 -9.25
CA SER A 159 -17.40 15.02 -8.47
C SER A 159 -18.86 15.47 -8.53
N ASP A 160 -19.73 14.56 -8.96
CA ASP A 160 -21.18 14.78 -8.95
C ASP A 160 -21.77 14.65 -7.52
N ASP A 161 -21.05 14.00 -6.60
CA ASP A 161 -21.44 13.78 -5.21
C ASP A 161 -20.26 14.08 -4.27
N LEU A 162 -20.37 15.18 -3.53
CA LEU A 162 -19.34 15.57 -2.56
C LEU A 162 -19.29 14.61 -1.37
N ASP A 163 -20.42 14.10 -0.88
CA ASP A 163 -20.42 13.22 0.29
C ASP A 163 -19.72 11.91 -0.05
N LEU A 164 -20.02 11.37 -1.23
CA LEU A 164 -19.44 10.12 -1.70
C LEU A 164 -17.93 10.26 -2.01
N LEU A 165 -17.48 11.41 -2.52
CA LEU A 165 -16.05 11.72 -2.69
C LEU A 165 -15.28 11.73 -1.35
N LEU A 166 -15.91 12.20 -0.26
CA LEU A 166 -15.26 12.34 1.04
C LEU A 166 -15.30 11.05 1.88
N GLU A 167 -16.34 10.25 1.72
CA GLU A 167 -16.61 9.08 2.57
C GLU A 167 -16.16 7.76 1.93
N ASN A 168 -16.15 7.65 0.60
CA ASN A 168 -15.81 6.42 -0.10
C ASN A 168 -14.45 6.54 -0.82
N PRO A 169 -13.37 5.91 -0.31
CA PRO A 169 -12.05 5.95 -0.92
C PRO A 169 -12.02 5.41 -2.36
N ALA A 170 -12.93 4.50 -2.70
CA ALA A 170 -12.99 3.87 -4.01
C ALA A 170 -13.73 4.73 -5.05
N HIS A 171 -14.45 5.79 -4.66
CA HIS A 171 -15.29 6.52 -5.61
C HIS A 171 -14.49 7.52 -6.45
N PRO A 172 -14.44 7.35 -7.78
CA PRO A 172 -13.67 8.23 -8.63
C PRO A 172 -14.46 9.51 -8.95
N ALA A 173 -13.82 10.67 -8.79
CA ALA A 173 -14.25 11.88 -9.50
C ALA A 173 -13.92 11.74 -10.99
N LYS A 174 -14.71 12.37 -11.85
CA LYS A 174 -14.47 12.39 -13.29
C LYS A 174 -13.39 13.42 -13.62
N MET A 175 -12.62 13.19 -14.68
CA MET A 175 -11.70 14.18 -15.23
C MET A 175 -11.95 14.41 -16.72
N VAL A 176 -11.94 15.68 -17.10
CA VAL A 176 -12.00 16.12 -18.50
C VAL A 176 -10.96 17.21 -18.74
N GLY A 177 -10.44 17.33 -19.96
CA GLY A 177 -9.45 18.34 -20.27
C GLY A 177 -8.56 17.99 -21.45
N THR A 178 -7.37 18.56 -21.47
CA THR A 178 -6.41 18.41 -22.57
C THR A 178 -5.01 18.15 -22.06
N VAL A 179 -4.27 17.33 -22.80
CA VAL A 179 -2.84 17.06 -22.56
C VAL A 179 -2.04 17.54 -23.76
N THR A 180 -0.96 18.28 -23.55
CA THR A 180 0.00 18.63 -24.58
C THR A 180 1.31 17.92 -24.30
N ALA A 181 1.66 16.99 -25.17
CA ALA A 181 2.88 16.20 -25.09
C ALA A 181 3.36 15.91 -26.52
N PRO A 182 4.27 16.73 -27.09
CA PRO A 182 4.77 16.56 -28.46
C PRO A 182 5.36 15.18 -28.75
N ALA A 183 5.89 14.51 -27.72
CA ALA A 183 6.38 13.13 -27.81
C ALA A 183 5.27 12.08 -28.07
N LEU A 184 4.00 12.41 -27.80
CA LEU A 184 2.83 11.56 -28.08
C LEU A 184 2.11 11.98 -29.37
N SER A 185 1.88 13.29 -29.51
CA SER A 185 1.15 13.91 -30.63
C SER A 185 1.60 15.37 -30.79
N PRO A 186 1.76 15.88 -32.02
CA PRO A 186 2.10 17.29 -32.26
C PRO A 186 0.98 18.24 -31.84
N GLN A 187 -0.28 17.78 -31.89
CA GLN A 187 -1.46 18.53 -31.43
C GLN A 187 -1.91 18.07 -30.03
N PRO A 188 -2.58 18.94 -29.24
CA PRO A 188 -3.13 18.57 -27.94
C PRO A 188 -4.04 17.34 -28.02
N LEU A 189 -3.90 16.44 -27.05
CA LEU A 189 -4.74 15.26 -26.89
C LEU A 189 -5.96 15.59 -26.03
N THR A 190 -7.11 15.03 -26.39
CA THR A 190 -8.34 15.12 -25.59
C THR A 190 -8.37 14.04 -24.52
N VAL A 191 -8.74 14.43 -23.31
CA VAL A 191 -8.94 13.52 -22.18
C VAL A 191 -10.35 12.99 -22.18
N THR A 192 -10.49 11.67 -22.17
CA THR A 192 -11.75 10.93 -22.12
C THR A 192 -11.68 9.86 -21.03
N GLU A 193 -12.84 9.47 -20.50
CA GLU A 193 -12.94 8.43 -19.46
C GLU A 193 -12.00 8.67 -18.25
N GLY A 194 -11.80 9.94 -17.89
CA GLY A 194 -10.89 10.29 -16.80
C GLY A 194 -11.49 9.98 -15.42
N GLN A 195 -10.68 9.37 -14.57
CA GLN A 195 -10.98 9.00 -13.18
C GLN A 195 -9.90 9.53 -12.24
N PHE A 196 -10.34 10.15 -11.15
CA PHE A 196 -9.49 10.72 -10.11
C PHE A 196 -9.88 10.16 -8.74
N ASN A 197 -8.92 9.61 -8.02
CA ASN A 197 -9.12 9.15 -6.64
C ASN A 197 -8.25 9.97 -5.70
N LEU A 198 -8.83 10.37 -4.56
CA LEU A 198 -8.17 11.24 -3.59
C LEU A 198 -7.79 10.46 -2.33
N PHE A 199 -6.50 10.50 -1.94
CA PHE A 199 -5.97 9.94 -0.69
C PHE A 199 -6.27 8.45 -0.44
N ILE A 200 -6.24 7.62 -1.48
CA ILE A 200 -6.34 6.17 -1.33
C ILE A 200 -5.15 5.63 -0.55
N ILE A 201 -5.35 4.58 0.25
CA ILE A 201 -4.27 3.93 0.98
C ILE A 201 -3.42 3.12 0.01
N ASP A 202 -2.10 3.29 0.08
CA ASP A 202 -1.18 2.39 -0.58
C ASP A 202 -1.12 1.07 0.20
N PRO A 203 -1.52 -0.07 -0.38
CA PRO A 203 -1.50 -1.34 0.34
C PRO A 203 -0.07 -1.80 0.65
N ASP A 204 0.92 -1.40 -0.14
CA ASP A 204 2.29 -1.90 -0.08
C ASP A 204 3.23 -1.03 0.74
N GLU A 205 2.84 0.22 1.06
CA GLU A 205 3.65 1.15 1.85
C GLU A 205 2.90 1.65 3.10
N VAL A 206 3.54 1.54 4.26
CA VAL A 206 2.96 1.98 5.54
C VAL A 206 2.73 3.50 5.54
N ASN A 207 1.58 3.93 6.08
CA ASN A 207 1.21 5.34 6.24
C ASN A 207 1.27 6.17 4.94
N THR A 208 1.25 5.50 3.79
CA THR A 208 1.36 6.14 2.48
C THR A 208 0.00 6.21 1.83
N ARG A 209 -0.31 7.37 1.26
CA ARG A 209 -1.53 7.60 0.50
C ARG A 209 -1.21 8.05 -0.91
N ARG A 210 -2.06 7.70 -1.87
CA ARG A 210 -1.95 8.13 -3.26
C ARG A 210 -3.12 9.01 -3.68
N MET A 211 -2.84 9.98 -4.55
CA MET A 211 -3.86 10.59 -5.40
C MET A 211 -3.68 10.05 -6.80
N GLU A 212 -4.65 9.31 -7.33
CA GLU A 212 -4.51 8.59 -8.61
C GLU A 212 -5.27 9.29 -9.73
N TYR A 213 -4.63 9.30 -10.91
CA TYR A 213 -5.10 9.89 -12.14
C TYR A 213 -5.08 8.80 -13.21
N ARG A 214 -6.24 8.40 -13.71
CA ARG A 214 -6.39 7.41 -14.78
C ARG A 214 -7.22 8.01 -15.90
N MET A 215 -6.73 8.00 -17.13
CA MET A 215 -7.47 8.59 -18.25
C MET A 215 -7.02 8.08 -19.61
N LYS A 216 -7.95 8.10 -20.58
CA LYS A 216 -7.64 7.87 -21.99
C LYS A 216 -7.33 9.20 -22.68
N LEU A 217 -6.22 9.22 -23.42
CA LEU A 217 -5.79 10.34 -24.25
C LEU A 217 -6.02 9.99 -25.72
N THR A 218 -6.75 10.84 -26.44
CA THR A 218 -7.04 10.64 -27.86
C THR A 218 -6.49 11.80 -28.67
N SER A 219 -5.69 11.52 -29.69
CA SER A 219 -5.22 12.54 -30.63
C SER A 219 -6.27 12.84 -31.71
N GLU A 220 -6.12 13.97 -32.42
CA GLU A 220 -6.97 14.28 -33.59
C GLU A 220 -6.93 13.20 -34.67
N ALA A 221 -5.80 12.48 -34.79
CA ALA A 221 -5.64 11.36 -35.72
C ALA A 221 -6.28 10.05 -35.23
N GLY A 222 -6.98 10.06 -34.09
CA GLY A 222 -7.64 8.89 -33.50
C GLY A 222 -6.70 7.93 -32.77
N LYS A 223 -5.42 8.28 -32.57
CA LYS A 223 -4.48 7.45 -31.81
C LYS A 223 -4.76 7.60 -30.32
N THR A 224 -4.87 6.46 -29.63
CA THR A 224 -5.18 6.40 -28.19
C THR A 224 -3.96 6.05 -27.35
N PHE A 225 -3.89 6.63 -26.16
CA PHE A 225 -2.93 6.29 -25.11
C PHE A 225 -3.65 6.20 -23.77
N PHE A 226 -3.13 5.39 -22.86
CA PHE A 226 -3.61 5.34 -21.49
C PHE A 226 -2.62 6.05 -20.59
N PHE A 227 -3.10 7.04 -19.85
CA PHE A 227 -2.33 7.78 -18.87
C PHE A 227 -2.67 7.25 -17.50
N HIS A 228 -1.63 6.83 -16.78
CA HIS A 228 -1.69 6.55 -15.36
C HIS A 228 -0.70 7.47 -14.64
N GLY A 229 -1.18 8.23 -13.66
CA GLY A 229 -0.31 9.02 -12.81
C GLY A 229 -0.75 8.99 -11.37
N TYR A 230 0.19 9.15 -10.47
CA TYR A 230 -0.10 9.21 -9.04
C TYR A 230 0.79 10.23 -8.33
N LYS A 231 0.21 10.84 -7.30
CA LYS A 231 0.95 11.63 -6.30
C LYS A 231 1.12 10.77 -5.07
N VAL A 232 2.31 10.80 -4.47
CA VAL A 232 2.59 10.11 -3.21
C VAL A 232 2.46 11.12 -2.10
N VAL A 233 1.68 10.78 -1.07
CA VAL A 233 1.47 11.59 0.14
C VAL A 233 1.90 10.74 1.31
N ARG A 234 3.09 11.01 1.84
CA ARG A 234 3.69 10.26 2.96
C ARG A 234 4.51 11.20 3.83
N SER A 235 4.73 10.85 5.09
CA SER A 235 5.55 11.66 6.00
C SER A 235 6.85 10.94 6.29
N ASP A 236 7.83 11.12 5.41
CA ASP A 236 9.19 10.59 5.62
C ASP A 236 10.02 11.53 6.50
N GLU A 237 9.87 12.85 6.36
CA GLU A 237 10.64 13.86 7.10
C GLU A 237 9.74 14.83 7.88
N ALA A 238 9.26 14.45 9.07
CA ALA A 238 8.67 15.33 10.11
C ALA A 238 7.84 16.57 9.63
N GLY A 239 7.07 16.44 8.55
CA GLY A 239 6.22 17.49 7.98
C GLY A 239 6.84 18.48 6.97
N LEU A 240 8.12 18.33 6.57
CA LEU A 240 8.78 19.26 5.64
C LEU A 240 8.41 19.04 4.15
N ASP A 241 7.89 17.85 3.79
CA ASP A 241 7.68 17.44 2.39
C ASP A 241 6.29 17.73 1.80
N SER A 242 5.34 18.23 2.61
CA SER A 242 3.91 18.34 2.21
C SER A 242 3.66 19.08 0.90
N TRP A 243 4.45 20.11 0.59
CA TRP A 243 4.34 20.85 -0.67
C TRP A 243 4.84 20.01 -1.86
N THR A 244 5.99 19.36 -1.73
CA THR A 244 6.58 18.54 -2.80
C THR A 244 5.66 17.37 -3.13
N ASP A 245 5.10 16.71 -2.12
CA ASP A 245 4.22 15.56 -2.25
C ASP A 245 2.88 15.88 -2.91
N THR A 246 2.27 17.01 -2.52
CA THR A 246 0.97 17.43 -3.08
C THR A 246 1.08 18.05 -4.48
N THR A 247 2.28 18.47 -4.87
CA THR A 247 2.52 19.14 -6.16
C THR A 247 3.24 18.26 -7.18
N THR A 248 3.78 17.10 -6.81
CA THR A 248 4.52 16.20 -7.71
C THR A 248 3.64 15.05 -8.20
N LEU A 249 3.59 14.86 -9.52
CA LEU A 249 2.89 13.76 -10.16
C LEU A 249 3.86 12.89 -10.96
N TYR A 250 3.90 11.60 -10.62
CA TYR A 250 4.61 10.57 -11.37
C TYR A 250 3.70 10.04 -12.47
N VAL A 251 4.18 9.95 -13.71
CA VAL A 251 3.36 9.67 -14.90
C VAL A 251 3.93 8.51 -15.68
N THR A 252 3.09 7.52 -15.96
CA THR A 252 3.32 6.45 -16.93
C THR A 252 2.27 6.55 -18.05
N VAL A 253 2.73 6.49 -19.29
CA VAL A 253 1.85 6.47 -20.48
C VAL A 253 2.03 5.13 -21.17
N HIS A 254 0.92 4.48 -21.50
CA HIS A 254 0.85 3.19 -22.20
C HIS A 254 0.38 3.39 -23.64
N GLY A 255 0.90 2.57 -24.56
CA GLY A 255 0.58 2.61 -25.98
C GLY A 255 -0.73 1.89 -26.32
N GLY A 256 -1.83 2.19 -25.63
CA GLY A 256 -3.13 1.52 -25.81
C GLY A 256 -4.26 2.23 -25.06
N THR A 257 -5.32 1.50 -24.74
CA THR A 257 -6.53 2.05 -24.10
C THR A 257 -6.59 1.86 -22.59
N ASP A 258 -5.70 1.05 -22.03
CA ASP A 258 -5.68 0.63 -20.63
C ASP A 258 -4.24 0.43 -20.11
N ALA A 259 -4.13 0.05 -18.84
CA ALA A 259 -2.87 -0.15 -18.14
C ALA A 259 -2.12 -1.44 -18.56
N ASP A 260 -2.80 -2.40 -19.19
CA ASP A 260 -2.20 -3.67 -19.61
C ASP A 260 -1.39 -3.51 -20.90
N ALA A 261 -1.67 -2.44 -21.66
CA ALA A 261 -0.90 -2.08 -22.83
C ALA A 261 0.58 -1.77 -22.50
N PRO A 262 1.53 -2.03 -23.42
CA PRO A 262 2.94 -1.78 -23.19
C PRO A 262 3.23 -0.32 -22.83
N VAL A 263 4.12 -0.11 -21.85
CA VAL A 263 4.57 1.22 -21.45
C VAL A 263 5.23 1.93 -22.64
N PHE A 264 4.67 3.08 -23.00
CA PHE A 264 5.19 3.96 -24.05
C PHE A 264 6.31 4.85 -23.52
N GLY A 265 6.16 5.36 -22.30
CA GLY A 265 7.17 6.17 -21.62
C GLY A 265 6.74 6.64 -20.24
N LYS A 266 7.65 7.34 -19.56
CA LYS A 266 7.47 7.86 -18.20
C LYS A 266 7.84 9.33 -18.10
N GLY A 267 7.29 10.02 -17.12
CA GLY A 267 7.57 11.42 -16.85
C GLY A 267 7.25 11.83 -15.42
N ARG A 268 7.62 13.06 -15.10
CA ARG A 268 7.27 13.69 -13.82
C ARG A 268 6.79 15.11 -14.07
N LEU A 269 5.66 15.46 -13.47
CA LEU A 269 5.05 16.78 -13.57
C LEU A 269 5.00 17.44 -12.20
N HIS A 270 4.99 18.77 -12.18
CA HIS A 270 4.78 19.56 -10.97
C HIS A 270 3.72 20.64 -11.19
N ILE A 271 2.99 20.99 -10.12
CA ILE A 271 2.16 22.20 -10.09
C ILE A 271 3.08 23.39 -9.81
N LYS A 272 3.07 24.40 -10.69
CA LYS A 272 3.78 25.66 -10.40
C LYS A 272 3.00 26.48 -9.37
N PRO A 273 3.65 27.28 -8.50
CA PRO A 273 2.94 28.10 -7.51
C PRO A 273 1.83 28.99 -8.09
N ILE A 274 2.05 29.56 -9.28
CA ILE A 274 1.03 30.37 -9.97
C ILE A 274 -0.14 29.53 -10.52
N ASP A 275 0.13 28.29 -10.96
CA ASP A 275 -0.90 27.37 -11.43
C ASP A 275 -1.72 26.83 -10.25
N PHE A 276 -1.09 26.64 -9.08
CA PHE A 276 -1.77 26.30 -7.83
C PHE A 276 -2.68 27.45 -7.33
N ALA A 277 -2.17 28.69 -7.32
CA ALA A 277 -2.98 29.85 -6.95
C ALA A 277 -4.21 29.99 -7.85
N LYS A 278 -4.08 29.72 -9.16
CA LYS A 278 -5.21 29.65 -10.10
C LYS A 278 -6.15 28.48 -9.79
N GLN A 279 -5.64 27.30 -9.50
CA GLN A 279 -6.47 26.15 -9.13
C GLN A 279 -7.38 26.48 -7.94
N MET A 280 -6.85 27.14 -6.91
CA MET A 280 -7.66 27.58 -5.76
C MET A 280 -8.80 28.51 -6.14
N THR A 281 -8.67 29.34 -7.19
CA THR A 281 -9.75 30.21 -7.67
C THR A 281 -10.78 29.49 -8.53
N THR A 282 -10.47 28.28 -9.03
CA THR A 282 -11.40 27.45 -9.83
C THR A 282 -12.27 26.53 -8.98
N MET A 283 -11.96 26.36 -7.69
CA MET A 283 -12.72 25.48 -6.81
C MET A 283 -14.16 25.96 -6.64
N GLN A 284 -15.11 25.11 -6.98
CA GLN A 284 -16.53 25.40 -6.92
C GLN A 284 -17.33 24.20 -6.43
N VAL A 285 -18.21 24.43 -5.44
CA VAL A 285 -19.28 23.49 -5.09
C VAL A 285 -20.44 23.68 -6.07
N THR A 286 -20.84 22.61 -6.75
CA THR A 286 -21.94 22.58 -7.74
C THR A 286 -23.23 22.13 -7.08
N ASN A 287 -24.38 22.49 -7.67
CA ASN A 287 -25.72 22.06 -7.23
C ASN A 287 -26.09 22.38 -5.76
N ALA A 288 -25.37 23.32 -5.12
CA ALA A 288 -25.71 23.77 -3.77
C ALA A 288 -27.04 24.55 -3.77
N PRO A 289 -28.00 24.25 -2.87
CA PRO A 289 -29.31 24.90 -2.87
C PRO A 289 -29.26 26.38 -2.44
N ASN A 290 -28.21 26.80 -1.73
CA ASN A 290 -28.01 28.17 -1.29
C ASN A 290 -26.54 28.44 -0.95
N LEU A 291 -26.20 29.72 -0.75
CA LEU A 291 -24.83 30.18 -0.45
C LEU A 291 -24.26 29.54 0.83
N ARG A 292 -25.09 29.35 1.86
CA ARG A 292 -24.67 28.71 3.12
C ARG A 292 -24.20 27.27 2.88
N ARG A 293 -24.99 26.45 2.19
CA ARG A 293 -24.61 25.07 1.83
C ARG A 293 -23.39 25.03 0.91
N ARG A 294 -23.25 26.00 0.00
CA ARG A 294 -22.06 26.13 -0.87
C ARG A 294 -20.79 26.35 -0.05
N LEU A 295 -20.83 27.27 0.91
CA LEU A 295 -19.69 27.54 1.81
C LEU A 295 -19.41 26.36 2.74
N GLU A 296 -20.45 25.70 3.25
CA GLU A 296 -20.33 24.47 4.06
C GLU A 296 -19.67 23.34 3.28
N GLY A 297 -20.08 23.08 2.04
CA GLY A 297 -19.44 22.08 1.17
C GLY A 297 -17.98 22.39 0.91
N MET A 298 -17.64 23.67 0.66
CA MET A 298 -16.26 24.11 0.47
C MET A 298 -15.42 23.91 1.75
N ALA A 299 -15.98 24.25 2.91
CA ALA A 299 -15.33 24.05 4.20
C ALA A 299 -15.13 22.57 4.52
N ARG A 300 -16.12 21.71 4.23
CA ARG A 300 -16.03 20.25 4.41
C ARG A 300 -14.93 19.64 3.54
N PHE A 301 -14.86 20.02 2.27
CA PHE A 301 -13.78 19.59 1.39
C PHE A 301 -12.41 20.09 1.90
N GLY A 302 -12.31 21.36 2.30
CA GLY A 302 -11.10 21.92 2.87
C GLY A 302 -10.67 21.22 4.18
N GLN A 303 -11.62 20.87 5.04
CA GLN A 303 -11.39 20.11 6.27
C GLN A 303 -10.97 18.68 5.98
N TYR A 304 -11.54 18.02 4.98
CA TYR A 304 -11.12 16.68 4.59
C TYR A 304 -9.73 16.69 3.95
N PHE A 305 -9.47 17.61 3.03
CA PHE A 305 -8.17 17.72 2.35
C PHE A 305 -7.07 18.14 3.33
N GLY A 306 -7.28 19.25 4.04
CA GLY A 306 -6.38 19.74 5.08
C GLY A 306 -6.27 18.77 6.26
N GLY A 307 -7.37 18.11 6.63
CA GLY A 307 -7.37 17.07 7.67
C GLY A 307 -6.66 15.80 7.25
N SER A 308 -6.72 15.39 5.98
CA SER A 308 -5.95 14.25 5.44
C SER A 308 -4.46 14.56 5.39
N LEU A 309 -4.09 15.79 5.01
CA LEU A 309 -2.71 16.28 5.11
C LEU A 309 -2.25 16.40 6.57
N TRP A 310 -3.06 16.94 7.47
CA TRP A 310 -2.75 16.97 8.91
C TRP A 310 -2.64 15.57 9.50
N ASN A 311 -3.51 14.66 9.07
CA ASN A 311 -3.43 13.24 9.39
C ASN A 311 -2.28 12.53 8.69
N THR A 312 -1.45 13.19 7.89
CA THR A 312 -0.25 12.58 7.28
C THR A 312 1.01 13.26 7.80
N TYR A 313 1.02 14.60 7.90
CA TYR A 313 2.18 15.44 8.24
C TYR A 313 2.12 16.12 9.63
N GLY A 314 1.01 16.00 10.38
CA GLY A 314 0.76 16.76 11.62
C GLY A 314 1.64 16.38 12.83
N GLY A 315 2.61 15.48 12.65
CA GLY A 315 3.56 15.04 13.66
C GLY A 315 2.90 14.68 14.99
N LEU A 316 3.41 15.24 16.09
CA LEU A 316 2.96 14.98 17.47
C LEU A 316 1.49 15.36 17.77
N GLY A 317 0.81 16.09 16.87
CA GLY A 317 -0.60 16.52 16.99
C GLY A 317 -1.59 15.71 16.13
N ARG A 318 -1.15 14.61 15.51
CA ARG A 318 -1.97 13.73 14.67
C ARG A 318 -3.00 12.93 15.50
N ARG A 319 -4.17 12.63 14.90
CA ARG A 319 -5.17 11.74 15.50
C ARG A 319 -4.62 10.31 15.47
N GLU A 320 -4.34 9.75 16.64
CA GLU A 320 -3.76 8.41 16.79
C GLU A 320 -4.67 7.35 16.14
N THR A 321 -4.11 6.45 15.34
CA THR A 321 -4.75 5.17 15.00
C THR A 321 -4.69 4.28 16.22
N VAL A 322 -5.58 4.54 17.18
CA VAL A 322 -5.74 3.73 18.38
C VAL A 322 -6.52 2.47 18.01
N PHE A 323 -6.04 1.32 18.48
CA PHE A 323 -6.76 0.06 18.39
C PHE A 323 -8.16 0.21 19.02
N ASP A 324 -9.18 -0.25 18.30
CA ASP A 324 -10.53 -0.29 18.81
C ASP A 324 -10.86 -1.72 19.26
N PRO A 325 -10.79 -2.04 20.55
CA PRO A 325 -11.10 -3.38 21.07
C PRO A 325 -12.56 -3.79 20.84
N SER A 326 -13.43 -2.83 20.49
CA SER A 326 -14.83 -3.09 20.13
C SER A 326 -15.05 -3.29 18.63
N ALA A 327 -14.01 -3.11 17.79
CA ALA A 327 -14.12 -3.39 16.37
C ALA A 327 -14.24 -4.92 16.15
N PRO A 328 -15.06 -5.35 15.17
CA PRO A 328 -15.13 -6.76 14.81
C PRO A 328 -13.72 -7.28 14.42
N PRO A 329 -13.38 -8.54 14.77
CA PRO A 329 -12.11 -9.13 14.36
C PRO A 329 -11.90 -8.96 12.86
N ARG A 330 -10.70 -8.59 12.43
CA ARG A 330 -10.43 -8.45 10.99
C ARG A 330 -10.68 -9.79 10.30
N GLN A 331 -11.21 -9.72 9.08
CA GLN A 331 -11.31 -10.90 8.24
C GLN A 331 -9.90 -11.37 7.87
N LYS A 332 -9.54 -12.59 8.27
CA LYS A 332 -8.27 -13.21 7.93
C LYS A 332 -8.38 -13.95 6.60
N ARG A 333 -7.36 -13.85 5.74
CA ARG A 333 -7.34 -14.68 4.52
C ARG A 333 -7.04 -16.13 4.92
N PRO A 334 -7.58 -17.13 4.20
CA PRO A 334 -7.12 -18.50 4.36
C PRO A 334 -5.63 -18.59 4.04
N LEU A 335 -4.91 -19.41 4.83
CA LEU A 335 -3.52 -19.73 4.55
C LEU A 335 -3.46 -20.77 3.42
N ARG A 336 -2.42 -20.71 2.61
CA ARG A 336 -2.07 -21.75 1.61
C ARG A 336 -1.34 -22.90 2.30
N ALA A 337 -2.01 -23.49 3.28
CA ALA A 337 -1.60 -24.66 4.03
C ALA A 337 -2.85 -25.45 4.41
N ASP A 338 -2.69 -26.71 4.80
CA ASP A 338 -3.79 -27.52 5.32
C ASP A 338 -4.32 -26.99 6.65
N ASP A 339 -5.48 -27.50 7.08
CA ASP A 339 -6.03 -27.19 8.38
C ASP A 339 -5.03 -27.52 9.50
N PRO A 340 -4.82 -26.60 10.46
CA PRO A 340 -3.82 -26.80 11.50
C PRO A 340 -4.20 -27.92 12.48
N GLU A 341 -3.26 -28.83 12.76
CA GLU A 341 -3.36 -29.80 13.86
C GLU A 341 -2.76 -29.18 15.14
N ILE A 342 -3.53 -29.13 16.22
CA ILE A 342 -3.09 -28.54 17.50
C ILE A 342 -2.70 -29.66 18.48
N HIS A 343 -1.48 -29.59 19.00
CA HIS A 343 -0.96 -30.52 20.01
C HIS A 343 -0.56 -29.76 21.27
N PHE A 344 -1.30 -29.99 22.35
CA PHE A 344 -0.90 -29.54 23.69
C PHE A 344 0.01 -30.56 24.35
N PHE A 345 0.99 -30.08 25.10
CA PHE A 345 1.94 -30.92 25.84
C PHE A 345 2.45 -30.18 27.08
N LYS A 346 3.02 -30.92 28.02
CA LYS A 346 3.48 -30.37 29.30
C LYS A 346 4.99 -30.47 29.44
N THR A 347 5.58 -29.45 30.02
CA THR A 347 6.99 -29.42 30.42
C THR A 347 7.21 -30.23 31.71
N SER A 348 8.49 -30.44 32.06
CA SER A 348 8.87 -31.10 33.31
C SER A 348 8.43 -30.35 34.58
N ASP A 349 8.18 -29.04 34.49
CA ASP A 349 7.59 -28.22 35.56
C ASP A 349 6.08 -27.99 35.39
N ASN A 350 5.41 -28.84 34.59
CA ASN A 350 3.95 -28.88 34.41
C ASN A 350 3.35 -27.59 33.82
N VAL A 351 4.13 -26.84 33.04
CA VAL A 351 3.62 -25.76 32.18
C VAL A 351 3.07 -26.38 30.91
N GLU A 352 1.83 -26.04 30.55
CA GLU A 352 1.21 -26.49 29.30
C GLU A 352 1.60 -25.56 28.15
N LEU A 353 2.11 -26.16 27.08
CA LEU A 353 2.59 -25.49 25.87
C LEU A 353 1.83 -26.02 24.65
N ARG A 354 1.98 -25.31 23.52
CA ARG A 354 1.24 -25.60 22.29
C ARG A 354 2.17 -25.74 21.09
N LEU A 355 1.93 -26.79 20.30
CA LEU A 355 2.48 -26.97 18.97
C LEU A 355 1.33 -26.91 17.95
N THR A 356 1.49 -26.12 16.91
CA THR A 356 0.55 -26.07 15.77
C THR A 356 1.24 -26.64 14.55
N ARG A 357 0.68 -27.68 13.96
CA ARG A 357 1.28 -28.43 12.86
C ARG A 357 0.55 -28.17 11.54
N PHE A 358 1.33 -28.00 10.48
CA PHE A 358 0.90 -27.93 9.08
C PHE A 358 1.68 -28.97 8.26
N LYS A 359 1.00 -30.05 7.85
CA LYS A 359 1.66 -31.20 7.21
C LYS A 359 1.77 -31.03 5.69
N GLY A 360 2.82 -30.35 5.22
CA GLY A 360 3.01 -30.07 3.78
C GLY A 360 3.54 -31.23 2.95
N GLY A 361 4.22 -32.20 3.57
CA GLY A 361 4.77 -33.37 2.88
C GLY A 361 5.67 -34.21 3.77
N ASP A 362 6.53 -35.02 3.15
CA ASP A 362 7.30 -36.06 3.83
C ASP A 362 8.80 -35.71 4.02
N LYS A 363 9.21 -34.45 3.80
CA LYS A 363 10.62 -34.02 4.04
C LYS A 363 11.02 -33.98 5.51
N GLY A 364 10.09 -34.30 6.40
CA GLY A 364 10.29 -34.38 7.84
C GLY A 364 9.97 -33.09 8.60
N PRO A 365 9.99 -33.17 9.94
CA PRO A 365 9.53 -32.09 10.81
C PRO A 365 10.53 -30.93 10.91
N VAL A 366 10.01 -29.70 10.77
CA VAL A 366 10.72 -28.43 11.01
C VAL A 366 9.98 -27.63 12.07
N MET A 367 10.62 -27.40 13.22
CA MET A 367 10.08 -26.59 14.30
C MET A 367 10.39 -25.10 14.11
N LEU A 368 9.39 -24.24 14.17
CA LEU A 368 9.54 -22.79 14.16
C LEU A 368 9.39 -22.24 15.58
N SER A 369 10.41 -21.53 16.09
CA SER A 369 10.42 -20.94 17.43
C SER A 369 10.55 -19.42 17.39
N HIS A 370 9.58 -18.74 18.00
CA HIS A 370 9.43 -17.28 17.95
C HIS A 370 10.30 -16.52 18.97
N GLY A 371 10.27 -15.18 18.92
CA GLY A 371 10.99 -14.30 19.84
C GLY A 371 10.27 -14.05 21.17
N LEU A 372 10.75 -13.08 21.94
CA LEU A 372 10.11 -12.64 23.19
C LEU A 372 8.95 -11.68 22.88
N GLY A 373 7.83 -11.81 23.61
CA GLY A 373 6.70 -10.89 23.51
C GLY A 373 5.92 -10.97 22.19
N VAL A 374 6.09 -12.08 21.48
CA VAL A 374 5.37 -12.47 20.26
C VAL A 374 4.90 -13.92 20.39
N SER A 375 4.21 -14.45 19.38
CA SER A 375 3.79 -15.85 19.30
C SER A 375 4.18 -16.47 17.96
N SER A 376 3.80 -17.73 17.74
CA SER A 376 3.87 -18.40 16.45
C SER A 376 3.19 -17.63 15.30
N LEU A 377 2.31 -16.65 15.60
CA LEU A 377 1.66 -15.81 14.60
C LEU A 377 2.65 -15.10 13.67
N ILE A 378 3.87 -14.79 14.13
CA ILE A 378 4.89 -14.16 13.28
C ILE A 378 5.26 -15.02 12.06
N PHE A 379 5.07 -16.33 12.13
CA PHE A 379 5.34 -17.27 11.03
C PHE A 379 4.13 -17.54 10.14
N THR A 380 2.92 -17.24 10.63
CA THR A 380 1.63 -17.54 10.00
C THR A 380 0.81 -16.30 9.66
N ILE A 381 1.38 -15.10 9.82
CA ILE A 381 0.66 -13.85 9.57
C ILE A 381 0.11 -13.83 8.14
N ASP A 382 -1.16 -13.48 8.03
CA ASP A 382 -1.92 -13.58 6.78
C ASP A 382 -1.99 -12.22 6.04
N THR A 383 -1.32 -11.19 6.55
CA THR A 383 -1.28 -9.85 5.95
C THR A 383 -0.22 -9.71 4.85
N ILE A 384 0.76 -10.62 4.79
CA ILE A 384 1.75 -10.69 3.71
C ILE A 384 1.36 -11.74 2.68
N ASN A 385 1.89 -11.62 1.46
CA ASN A 385 1.53 -12.51 0.36
C ASN A 385 1.86 -13.98 0.68
N THR A 386 3.08 -14.27 1.11
CA THR A 386 3.55 -15.61 1.50
C THR A 386 4.26 -15.53 2.84
N ASN A 387 3.74 -16.20 3.87
CA ASN A 387 4.42 -16.34 5.16
C ASN A 387 5.32 -17.59 5.20
N LEU A 388 6.15 -17.71 6.25
CA LEU A 388 7.16 -18.77 6.33
C LEU A 388 6.53 -20.17 6.39
N VAL A 389 5.38 -20.33 7.05
CA VAL A 389 4.67 -21.61 7.09
C VAL A 389 4.18 -22.00 5.70
N GLU A 390 3.51 -21.11 4.97
CA GLU A 390 3.05 -21.36 3.60
C GLU A 390 4.23 -21.70 2.67
N TYR A 391 5.36 -21.01 2.85
CA TYR A 391 6.55 -21.24 2.05
C TYR A 391 7.13 -22.64 2.28
N LEU A 392 7.34 -23.06 3.53
CA LEU A 392 7.89 -24.39 3.84
C LEU A 392 6.89 -25.51 3.54
N PHE A 393 5.59 -25.28 3.78
CA PHE A 393 4.51 -26.19 3.45
C PHE A 393 4.48 -26.49 1.93
N ALA A 394 4.53 -25.45 1.10
CA ALA A 394 4.58 -25.59 -0.35
C ALA A 394 5.83 -26.34 -0.86
N HIS A 395 6.90 -26.39 -0.06
CA HIS A 395 8.12 -27.13 -0.35
C HIS A 395 8.15 -28.53 0.28
N GLY A 396 7.05 -29.03 0.83
CA GLY A 396 6.89 -30.41 1.27
C GLY A 396 7.40 -30.72 2.68
N TYR A 397 7.58 -29.71 3.53
CA TYR A 397 7.96 -29.91 4.93
C TYR A 397 6.74 -30.11 5.84
N ASP A 398 6.94 -30.89 6.90
CA ASP A 398 6.01 -30.97 8.03
C ASP A 398 6.35 -29.84 9.02
N VAL A 399 5.56 -28.77 9.04
CA VAL A 399 5.92 -27.52 9.74
C VAL A 399 5.26 -27.46 11.11
N TRP A 400 6.04 -27.23 12.15
CA TRP A 400 5.62 -27.24 13.55
C TRP A 400 5.89 -25.90 14.22
N CYS A 401 4.85 -25.09 14.44
CA CYS A 401 4.97 -23.83 15.15
C CYS A 401 4.90 -24.04 16.67
N LEU A 402 5.98 -23.71 17.38
CA LEU A 402 6.04 -23.80 18.84
C LEU A 402 5.62 -22.47 19.48
N ASP A 403 4.61 -22.52 20.33
CA ASP A 403 4.32 -21.51 21.33
C ASP A 403 4.87 -22.00 22.68
N PHE A 404 6.05 -21.48 23.07
CA PHE A 404 6.70 -21.81 24.34
C PHE A 404 6.21 -20.88 25.46
N ARG A 405 6.71 -21.04 26.70
CA ARG A 405 6.13 -20.38 27.89
C ARG A 405 6.11 -18.85 27.87
N ALA A 406 6.81 -18.19 26.94
CA ALA A 406 6.79 -16.74 26.76
C ALA A 406 5.90 -16.27 25.60
N SER A 407 5.13 -17.17 24.98
CA SER A 407 4.22 -16.86 23.88
C SER A 407 3.02 -16.05 24.36
N ILE A 408 2.67 -14.99 23.64
CA ILE A 408 1.48 -14.18 23.93
C ILE A 408 0.17 -14.95 23.76
N GLU A 409 0.20 -16.07 23.05
CA GLU A 409 -0.93 -17.00 22.87
C GLU A 409 -1.16 -17.90 24.09
N LEU A 410 -0.21 -17.92 25.03
CA LEU A 410 -0.29 -18.65 26.29
C LEU A 410 -0.25 -17.64 27.46
N PRO A 411 -1.27 -16.78 27.62
CA PRO A 411 -1.21 -15.60 28.48
C PRO A 411 -0.89 -15.92 29.94
N ASP A 412 -1.36 -17.06 30.46
CA ASP A 412 -1.06 -17.47 31.85
C ASP A 412 0.41 -17.87 32.01
N ALA A 413 0.97 -18.61 31.04
CA ALA A 413 2.38 -18.96 31.01
C ALA A 413 3.27 -17.73 30.79
N ALA A 414 2.90 -16.84 29.86
CA ALA A 414 3.67 -15.65 29.51
C ALA A 414 3.72 -14.61 30.63
N LYS A 415 2.70 -14.55 31.49
CA LYS A 415 2.69 -13.72 32.72
C LYS A 415 3.55 -14.32 33.83
N ALA A 416 3.72 -15.64 33.85
CA ALA A 416 4.58 -16.28 34.81
C ALA A 416 6.04 -15.87 34.59
N GLN A 417 6.72 -15.55 35.70
CA GLN A 417 8.11 -15.11 35.65
C GLN A 417 9.01 -16.31 35.33
N SER A 418 9.59 -16.31 34.13
CA SER A 418 10.45 -17.38 33.63
C SER A 418 11.72 -16.81 32.99
N THR A 419 12.77 -17.60 32.98
CA THR A 419 14.09 -17.25 32.44
C THR A 419 14.33 -17.96 31.11
N GLY A 420 15.36 -17.53 30.38
CA GLY A 420 15.84 -18.27 29.20
C GLY A 420 16.26 -19.71 29.50
N GLU A 421 16.70 -20.00 30.73
CA GLU A 421 17.10 -21.35 31.15
C GLU A 421 15.88 -22.28 31.25
N ASP A 422 14.74 -21.75 31.73
CA ASP A 422 13.49 -22.49 31.80
C ASP A 422 13.03 -22.90 30.40
N VAL A 423 13.09 -21.97 29.43
CA VAL A 423 12.79 -22.27 28.02
C VAL A 423 13.79 -23.31 27.48
N ALA A 424 15.08 -23.10 27.70
CA ALA A 424 16.15 -23.94 27.18
C ALA A 424 16.10 -25.39 27.68
N THR A 425 15.86 -25.58 28.97
CA THR A 425 16.01 -26.88 29.65
C THR A 425 14.70 -27.63 29.85
N LYS A 426 13.55 -26.96 29.65
CA LYS A 426 12.22 -27.56 29.91
C LYS A 426 11.30 -27.52 28.69
N ASP A 427 11.27 -26.41 27.96
CA ASP A 427 10.32 -26.23 26.84
C ASP A 427 10.81 -26.96 25.59
N TYR A 428 12.04 -26.68 25.13
CA TYR A 428 12.56 -27.31 23.93
C TYR A 428 12.68 -28.84 24.02
N PRO A 429 13.18 -29.43 25.13
CA PRO A 429 13.21 -30.89 25.25
C PRO A 429 11.81 -31.52 25.14
N ALA A 430 10.80 -30.90 25.77
CA ALA A 430 9.42 -31.38 25.72
C ALA A 430 8.81 -31.21 24.31
N ALA A 431 9.08 -30.09 23.64
CA ALA A 431 8.60 -29.83 22.29
C ALA A 431 9.22 -30.81 21.27
N VAL A 432 10.55 -30.99 21.29
CA VAL A 432 11.25 -31.93 20.41
C VAL A 432 10.78 -33.36 20.64
N ALA A 433 10.62 -33.77 21.91
CA ALA A 433 10.07 -35.09 22.24
C ALA A 433 8.66 -35.26 21.68
N LYS A 434 7.79 -34.25 21.83
CA LYS A 434 6.41 -34.32 21.34
C LYS A 434 6.33 -34.41 19.82
N ILE A 435 7.13 -33.62 19.10
CA ILE A 435 7.17 -33.68 17.63
C ILE A 435 7.62 -35.07 17.17
N ARG A 436 8.67 -35.62 17.77
CA ARG A 436 9.17 -36.97 17.44
C ARG A 436 8.17 -38.07 17.78
N GLU A 437 7.46 -37.94 18.91
CA GLU A 437 6.38 -38.86 19.31
C GLU A 437 5.26 -38.89 18.27
N VAL A 438 4.80 -37.73 17.80
CA VAL A 438 3.67 -37.64 16.85
C VAL A 438 4.08 -38.03 15.44
N THR A 439 5.29 -37.66 15.01
CA THR A 439 5.76 -37.90 13.63
C THR A 439 6.42 -39.25 13.44
N GLY A 440 6.94 -39.86 14.51
CA GLY A 440 7.81 -41.03 14.43
C GLY A 440 9.23 -40.72 13.93
N ALA A 441 9.59 -39.45 13.73
CA ALA A 441 10.90 -39.07 13.20
C ALA A 441 12.01 -39.23 14.26
N ASP A 442 13.18 -39.69 13.82
CA ASP A 442 14.36 -39.82 14.69
C ASP A 442 14.92 -38.47 15.13
N SER A 443 14.76 -37.44 14.30
CA SER A 443 15.22 -36.08 14.57
C SER A 443 14.35 -35.02 13.90
N ILE A 444 14.49 -33.78 14.33
CA ILE A 444 13.85 -32.61 13.72
C ILE A 444 14.88 -31.61 13.21
N GLN A 445 14.44 -30.69 12.36
CA GLN A 445 15.12 -29.42 12.11
C GLN A 445 14.42 -28.28 12.85
N ALA A 446 15.09 -27.15 13.00
CA ALA A 446 14.47 -25.96 13.60
C ALA A 446 14.81 -24.67 12.84
N VAL A 447 13.89 -23.71 12.86
CA VAL A 447 14.13 -22.31 12.52
C VAL A 447 13.79 -21.49 13.76
N VAL A 448 14.77 -20.83 14.33
CA VAL A 448 14.66 -20.16 15.63
C VAL A 448 15.00 -18.69 15.51
N HIS A 449 14.19 -17.82 16.12
CA HIS A 449 14.30 -16.37 15.95
C HIS A 449 14.46 -15.64 17.28
N CYS A 450 15.32 -14.62 17.33
CA CYS A 450 15.47 -13.71 18.46
C CYS A 450 15.68 -14.46 19.79
N TRP A 451 14.81 -14.26 20.79
CA TRP A 451 14.85 -14.95 22.07
C TRP A 451 14.67 -16.46 21.94
N GLY A 452 13.88 -16.92 20.98
CA GLY A 452 13.81 -18.32 20.59
C GLY A 452 15.18 -18.82 20.15
N SER A 453 15.89 -18.06 19.31
CA SER A 453 17.27 -18.41 18.90
C SER A 453 18.24 -18.47 20.08
N THR A 454 18.25 -17.44 20.94
CA THR A 454 19.09 -17.39 22.14
C THR A 454 18.87 -18.61 23.04
N THR A 455 17.62 -18.87 23.40
CA THR A 455 17.25 -19.98 24.28
C THR A 455 17.46 -21.35 23.62
N PHE A 456 17.38 -21.44 22.29
CA PHE A 456 17.68 -22.66 21.56
C PHE A 456 19.18 -22.96 21.58
N PHE A 457 20.06 -21.96 21.41
CA PHE A 457 21.50 -22.16 21.62
C PHE A 457 21.82 -22.59 23.05
N MET A 458 21.15 -21.99 24.05
CA MET A 458 21.26 -22.42 25.44
C MET A 458 20.82 -23.89 25.60
N ALA A 459 19.74 -24.31 24.93
CA ALA A 459 19.26 -25.70 24.96
C ALA A 459 20.26 -26.67 24.33
N MET A 460 20.79 -26.35 23.14
CA MET A 460 21.82 -27.16 22.45
C MET A 460 23.06 -27.31 23.32
N LEU A 461 23.57 -26.21 23.89
CA LEU A 461 24.71 -26.22 24.80
C LEU A 461 24.40 -26.92 26.14
N SER A 462 23.13 -26.96 26.56
CA SER A 462 22.67 -27.76 27.71
C SER A 462 22.49 -29.24 27.41
N GLY A 463 22.60 -29.65 26.13
CA GLY A 463 22.57 -31.05 25.72
C GLY A 463 21.24 -31.50 25.12
N LEU A 464 20.44 -30.59 24.56
CA LEU A 464 19.25 -30.93 23.78
C LEU A 464 19.59 -31.99 22.70
N GLN A 465 18.77 -33.05 22.64
CA GLN A 465 18.91 -34.16 21.69
C GLN A 465 17.77 -34.16 20.67
N GLY A 466 17.97 -34.86 19.55
CA GLY A 466 16.93 -35.04 18.53
C GLY A 466 16.80 -33.89 17.53
N VAL A 467 17.82 -33.04 17.39
CA VAL A 467 17.91 -31.95 16.41
C VAL A 467 19.08 -32.24 15.47
N ARG A 468 18.83 -32.29 14.15
CA ARG A 468 19.88 -32.58 13.14
C ARG A 468 20.52 -31.33 12.53
N SER A 469 19.78 -30.25 12.40
CA SER A 469 20.28 -28.93 11.97
C SER A 469 19.29 -27.83 12.31
N PHE A 470 19.74 -26.58 12.31
CA PHE A 470 18.84 -25.45 12.52
C PHE A 470 19.29 -24.16 11.84
N VAL A 471 18.33 -23.29 11.60
CA VAL A 471 18.53 -21.92 11.12
C VAL A 471 18.30 -20.96 12.27
N ALA A 472 19.30 -20.14 12.57
CA ALA A 472 19.27 -19.14 13.63
C ALA A 472 19.12 -17.73 13.05
N SER A 473 18.06 -17.03 13.44
CA SER A 473 17.76 -15.67 13.01
C SER A 473 18.10 -14.64 14.09
N GLN A 474 18.88 -13.63 13.71
CA GLN A 474 19.30 -12.42 14.45
C GLN A 474 20.22 -12.59 15.65
N ILE A 475 20.15 -13.69 16.40
CA ILE A 475 20.95 -13.89 17.62
C ILE A 475 21.56 -15.29 17.63
N ALA A 476 22.78 -15.40 18.14
CA ALA A 476 23.52 -16.64 18.31
C ALA A 476 24.10 -16.75 19.74
N THR A 477 25.29 -17.33 19.92
CA THR A 477 25.91 -17.43 21.26
C THR A 477 26.57 -16.14 21.73
N HIS A 478 26.97 -15.27 20.80
CA HIS A 478 27.58 -13.97 21.09
C HIS A 478 26.62 -12.83 20.78
N ILE A 479 26.68 -11.77 21.59
CA ILE A 479 25.76 -10.65 21.55
C ILE A 479 26.51 -9.32 21.53
N LYS A 480 26.25 -8.52 20.48
CA LYS A 480 26.66 -7.13 20.35
C LYS A 480 25.42 -6.27 20.18
N ALA A 481 25.14 -5.41 21.15
CA ALA A 481 24.06 -4.43 21.06
C ALA A 481 24.65 -3.01 20.84
N PRO A 482 23.95 -2.13 20.10
CA PRO A 482 24.34 -0.73 19.96
C PRO A 482 24.52 -0.02 21.31
N VAL A 483 25.36 1.01 21.35
CA VAL A 483 25.70 1.76 22.58
C VAL A 483 24.44 2.35 23.25
N MET A 484 23.48 2.85 22.45
CA MET A 484 22.22 3.37 22.97
C MET A 484 21.39 2.28 23.68
N THR A 485 21.33 1.07 23.11
CA THR A 485 20.68 -0.10 23.73
C THR A 485 21.40 -0.54 25.00
N LYS A 486 22.74 -0.49 25.04
CA LYS A 486 23.53 -0.74 26.26
C LYS A 486 23.30 0.30 27.36
N LEU A 487 23.12 1.57 26.99
CA LEU A 487 22.74 2.63 27.94
C LEU A 487 21.34 2.39 28.52
N LYS A 488 20.39 1.90 27.72
CA LYS A 488 19.04 1.51 28.18
C LYS A 488 19.05 0.30 29.12
N THR A 489 19.90 -0.70 28.88
CA THR A 489 20.05 -1.88 29.76
C THR A 489 20.90 -1.60 31.00
N GLY A 490 21.79 -0.60 30.95
CA GLY A 490 22.63 -0.15 32.07
C GLY A 490 21.89 0.77 33.05
N LEU A 491 21.00 1.64 32.55
CA LEU A 491 19.98 2.28 33.37
C LEU A 491 19.06 1.17 33.87
N HIS A 492 18.87 1.05 35.17
CA HIS A 492 18.09 -0.02 35.80
C HIS A 492 16.58 0.11 35.52
N VAL A 493 16.16 0.21 34.26
CA VAL A 493 14.77 0.37 33.84
C VAL A 493 13.90 -0.78 34.38
N PRO A 494 14.32 -2.06 34.34
CA PRO A 494 13.57 -3.13 35.00
C PRO A 494 13.40 -2.93 36.51
N ALA A 495 14.46 -2.59 37.24
CA ALA A 495 14.39 -2.41 38.69
C ALA A 495 13.68 -1.11 39.10
N PHE A 496 13.70 -0.07 38.25
CA PHE A 496 12.93 1.15 38.39
C PHE A 496 11.44 0.90 38.15
N LEU A 497 11.08 0.17 37.08
CA LEU A 497 9.71 -0.24 36.77
C LEU A 497 9.12 -1.17 37.84
N GLN A 498 9.93 -2.07 38.38
CA GLN A 498 9.54 -2.96 39.48
C GLN A 498 9.38 -2.17 40.80
N LYS A 499 10.21 -1.13 41.05
CA LYS A 499 10.06 -0.21 42.20
C LYS A 499 8.80 0.64 42.17
N ILE A 500 8.25 0.93 40.98
CA ILE A 500 6.97 1.65 40.82
C ILE A 500 5.77 0.71 40.64
N GLY A 501 5.96 -0.61 40.78
CA GLY A 501 4.87 -1.59 40.84
C GLY A 501 4.37 -2.12 39.48
N VAL A 502 5.16 -2.04 38.41
CA VAL A 502 4.81 -2.61 37.09
C VAL A 502 5.36 -4.05 36.97
N PRO A 503 4.51 -5.10 37.03
CA PRO A 503 4.96 -6.50 37.09
C PRO A 503 5.33 -7.10 35.71
N SER A 504 4.95 -6.45 34.61
CA SER A 504 5.23 -6.87 33.22
C SER A 504 5.10 -5.69 32.27
N LEU A 505 5.86 -5.69 31.17
CA LEU A 505 5.72 -4.72 30.08
C LEU A 505 4.80 -5.29 28.99
N ASN A 506 3.84 -4.47 28.51
CA ASN A 506 2.88 -4.85 27.49
C ASN A 506 2.91 -3.82 26.34
N ALA A 507 3.01 -4.31 25.10
CA ALA A 507 2.98 -3.47 23.89
C ALA A 507 1.58 -2.93 23.55
N TYR A 508 0.52 -3.45 24.19
CA TYR A 508 -0.89 -3.20 23.87
C TYR A 508 -1.45 -1.88 24.43
N VAL A 509 -2.31 -1.19 23.65
CA VAL A 509 -3.09 0.00 24.06
C VAL A 509 -4.58 -0.28 23.85
N ASP A 510 -5.41 -0.02 24.86
CA ASP A 510 -6.87 -0.15 24.82
C ASP A 510 -7.54 1.22 25.13
N LYS A 511 -8.78 1.42 24.67
CA LYS A 511 -9.64 2.59 24.99
C LYS A 511 -10.09 2.63 26.46
N ASN A 512 -10.01 1.54 27.21
CA ASN A 512 -10.28 1.49 28.65
C ASN A 512 -9.07 2.02 29.45
N HIS A 513 -8.99 3.34 29.49
CA HIS A 513 -7.86 4.13 29.97
C HIS A 513 -7.59 4.02 31.48
N ASP A 514 -6.38 3.62 31.84
CA ASP A 514 -5.77 3.96 33.13
C ASP A 514 -4.79 5.15 32.95
N TRP A 515 -4.77 6.08 33.90
CA TRP A 515 -4.06 7.37 33.78
C TRP A 515 -2.53 7.21 33.65
N GLN A 516 -1.99 6.09 34.15
CA GLN A 516 -0.57 5.74 34.06
C GLN A 516 -0.13 5.46 32.62
N ASN A 517 -1.00 4.85 31.80
CA ASN A 517 -0.72 4.60 30.39
C ASN A 517 -0.69 5.89 29.55
N LYS A 518 -1.55 6.87 29.85
CA LYS A 518 -1.54 8.19 29.18
C LYS A 518 -0.26 8.97 29.45
N LEU A 519 0.23 8.94 30.69
CA LEU A 519 1.49 9.59 31.06
C LEU A 519 2.67 8.89 30.36
N PHE A 520 2.67 7.56 30.33
CA PHE A 520 3.67 6.77 29.61
C PHE A 520 3.69 7.10 28.10
N ASP A 521 2.53 7.09 27.43
CA ASP A 521 2.43 7.41 26.00
C ASP A 521 2.82 8.86 25.67
N ALA A 522 2.48 9.82 26.55
CA ALA A 522 2.93 11.20 26.43
C ALA A 522 4.45 11.35 26.59
N THR A 523 5.08 10.52 27.43
CA THR A 523 6.53 10.52 27.64
C THR A 523 7.27 9.87 26.46
N LEU A 524 6.66 8.86 25.81
CA LEU A 524 7.21 8.22 24.61
C LEU A 524 7.18 9.13 23.37
N LYS A 525 6.27 10.10 23.31
CA LYS A 525 6.20 11.09 22.21
C LYS A 525 7.43 11.98 22.11
N VAL A 526 8.15 12.19 23.21
CA VAL A 526 9.37 13.00 23.30
C VAL A 526 10.64 12.14 23.31
N TYR A 527 10.48 10.82 23.16
CA TYR A 527 11.58 9.87 23.19
C TYR A 527 12.33 9.88 21.85
N PRO A 528 13.67 10.08 21.83
CA PRO A 528 14.45 10.07 20.61
C PRO A 528 14.52 8.64 20.06
N THR A 529 13.60 8.34 19.17
CA THR A 529 13.68 7.19 18.24
C THR A 529 14.50 7.67 17.04
N GLU A 530 15.27 6.79 16.39
CA GLU A 530 16.00 7.19 15.17
C GLU A 530 15.00 7.84 14.18
N LEU A 531 15.35 9.03 13.69
CA LEU A 531 14.41 9.95 13.01
C LEU A 531 13.70 9.30 11.81
N ASP A 532 14.35 8.33 11.16
CA ASP A 532 13.88 7.65 9.96
C ASP A 532 12.77 6.61 10.24
N GLU A 533 12.60 6.17 11.49
CA GLU A 533 11.62 5.14 11.90
C GLU A 533 10.50 5.71 12.80
N LEU A 534 10.34 7.04 12.81
CA LEU A 534 9.27 7.72 13.54
C LEU A 534 7.91 7.36 12.98
N CYS A 535 7.21 6.47 13.69
CA CYS A 535 5.85 6.07 13.35
C CYS A 535 4.81 6.60 14.35
N ASP A 536 3.67 7.04 13.81
CA ASP A 536 2.56 7.59 14.57
C ASP A 536 1.72 6.52 15.30
N SER A 537 1.94 5.24 15.02
CA SER A 537 1.33 4.11 15.74
C SER A 537 1.81 4.05 17.19
N PRO A 538 0.90 4.16 18.19
CA PRO A 538 1.25 3.98 19.59
C PRO A 538 1.87 2.60 19.88
N VAL A 539 1.40 1.57 19.17
CA VAL A 539 1.93 0.19 19.27
C VAL A 539 3.38 0.15 18.80
N CYS A 540 3.71 0.78 17.66
CA CYS A 540 5.10 0.84 17.17
C CYS A 540 6.03 1.56 18.15
N ARG A 541 5.59 2.68 18.73
CA ARG A 541 6.38 3.40 19.74
C ARG A 541 6.61 2.57 21.01
N ARG A 542 5.60 1.82 21.47
CA ARG A 542 5.73 0.92 22.62
C ARG A 542 6.67 -0.24 22.33
N ILE A 543 6.57 -0.86 21.15
CA ILE A 543 7.51 -1.89 20.70
C ILE A 543 8.94 -1.35 20.67
N ALA A 544 9.15 -0.21 20.01
CA ALA A 544 10.47 0.43 19.91
C ALA A 544 11.02 0.84 21.29
N PHE A 545 10.16 1.23 22.22
CA PHE A 545 10.56 1.50 23.59
C PHE A 545 10.95 0.23 24.35
N MET A 546 10.13 -0.82 24.27
CA MET A 546 10.33 -2.08 25.00
C MET A 546 11.56 -2.85 24.51
N TYR A 547 11.83 -2.87 23.20
CA TYR A 547 12.86 -3.73 22.61
C TYR A 547 13.99 -2.97 21.88
N ALA A 548 13.74 -1.75 21.38
CA ALA A 548 14.40 -1.06 20.25
C ALA A 548 13.66 -1.28 18.91
N PRO A 549 13.92 -0.47 17.86
CA PRO A 549 13.29 -0.66 16.55
C PRO A 549 13.54 -2.07 16.02
N LEU A 550 12.44 -2.83 15.81
CA LEU A 550 12.52 -4.23 15.39
C LEU A 550 12.42 -4.41 13.87
N TYR A 551 11.90 -3.44 13.15
CA TYR A 551 11.56 -3.54 11.74
C TYR A 551 11.81 -2.20 11.06
N GLU A 552 12.13 -2.26 9.78
CA GLU A 552 12.15 -1.13 8.87
C GLU A 552 10.73 -0.95 8.30
N HIS A 553 10.12 0.22 8.41
CA HIS A 553 8.75 0.42 7.88
C HIS A 553 8.66 0.14 6.37
N LYS A 554 9.76 0.28 5.62
CA LYS A 554 9.83 -0.08 4.19
C LYS A 554 9.62 -1.58 3.93
N GLN A 555 9.94 -2.44 4.89
CA GLN A 555 9.72 -3.89 4.80
C GLN A 555 8.30 -4.29 5.21
N LEU A 556 7.49 -3.37 5.72
CA LEU A 556 6.11 -3.63 6.08
C LEU A 556 5.17 -3.18 4.97
N ASN A 557 4.05 -3.89 4.82
CA ASN A 557 2.88 -3.40 4.09
C ASN A 557 1.87 -2.82 5.11
N ASP A 558 0.90 -2.03 4.63
CA ASP A 558 -0.02 -1.31 5.53
C ASP A 558 -0.86 -2.27 6.39
N ALA A 559 -1.29 -3.39 5.80
CA ALA A 559 -2.06 -4.42 6.52
C ALA A 559 -1.27 -5.02 7.69
N THR A 560 0.00 -5.37 7.49
CA THR A 560 0.87 -5.95 8.54
C THR A 560 1.14 -4.93 9.63
N HIS A 561 1.41 -3.68 9.26
CA HIS A 561 1.62 -2.60 10.22
C HIS A 561 0.38 -2.35 11.10
N ARG A 562 -0.82 -2.43 10.55
CA ARG A 562 -2.07 -2.35 11.34
C ARG A 562 -2.28 -3.56 12.23
N ALA A 563 -1.84 -4.75 11.81
CA ALA A 563 -1.96 -6.00 12.55
C ALA A 563 -0.89 -6.19 13.64
N MET A 564 0.01 -5.22 13.88
CA MET A 564 1.08 -5.34 14.90
C MET A 564 0.56 -5.66 16.30
N HIS A 565 -0.62 -5.18 16.65
CA HIS A 565 -1.26 -5.47 17.94
C HIS A 565 -1.64 -6.94 18.13
N GLU A 566 -1.79 -7.71 17.04
CA GLU A 566 -2.03 -9.17 17.11
C GLU A 566 -0.73 -9.94 17.38
N MET A 567 0.42 -9.40 16.94
CA MET A 567 1.70 -10.10 16.99
C MET A 567 2.51 -9.77 18.24
N PHE A 568 2.26 -8.64 18.90
CA PHE A 568 3.04 -8.16 20.04
C PHE A 568 2.19 -8.02 21.30
N GLY A 569 2.69 -8.55 22.42
CA GLY A 569 1.96 -8.58 23.68
C GLY A 569 2.87 -8.54 24.91
N ILE A 570 2.48 -9.28 25.95
CA ILE A 570 3.16 -9.29 27.25
C ILE A 570 4.51 -10.00 27.13
N ALA A 571 5.54 -9.39 27.71
CA ALA A 571 6.82 -10.04 27.97
C ALA A 571 7.16 -9.99 29.47
N ASN A 572 7.55 -11.13 30.04
CA ASN A 572 7.88 -11.22 31.46
C ASN A 572 9.23 -10.57 31.80
N MET A 573 9.35 -10.08 33.03
CA MET A 573 10.50 -9.27 33.46
C MET A 573 11.78 -10.08 33.60
N ARG A 574 11.70 -11.32 34.10
CA ARG A 574 12.88 -12.20 34.22
C ARG A 574 13.53 -12.50 32.87
N SER A 575 12.75 -12.61 31.80
CA SER A 575 13.32 -12.76 30.45
C SER A 575 14.07 -11.50 30.01
N PHE A 576 13.55 -10.29 30.27
CA PHE A 576 14.26 -9.04 30.02
C PHE A 576 15.54 -8.89 30.87
N GLU A 577 15.48 -9.23 32.16
CA GLU A 577 16.65 -9.23 33.04
C GLU A 577 17.75 -10.15 32.50
N HIS A 578 17.36 -11.32 32.00
CA HIS A 578 18.30 -12.24 31.40
C HIS A 578 18.91 -11.65 30.13
N ILE A 579 18.10 -11.14 29.19
CA ILE A 579 18.61 -10.47 27.97
C ILE A 579 19.60 -9.35 28.32
N GLY A 580 19.24 -8.50 29.29
CA GLY A 580 20.13 -7.42 29.75
C GLY A 580 21.46 -7.94 30.27
N ARG A 581 21.45 -9.06 31.01
CA ARG A 581 22.67 -9.74 31.45
C ARG A 581 23.50 -10.25 30.26
N LEU A 582 22.87 -10.93 29.30
CA LEU A 582 23.58 -11.44 28.12
C LEU A 582 24.19 -10.32 27.27
N VAL A 583 23.48 -9.19 27.12
CA VAL A 583 23.98 -7.99 26.42
C VAL A 583 25.19 -7.38 27.14
N ASN A 584 25.15 -7.32 28.48
CA ASN A 584 26.24 -6.78 29.29
C ASN A 584 27.49 -7.68 29.25
N THR A 585 27.29 -9.01 29.35
CA THR A 585 28.40 -9.98 29.30
C THR A 585 28.92 -10.21 27.87
N GLY A 586 28.07 -10.00 26.86
CA GLY A 586 28.41 -10.13 25.44
C GLY A 586 28.33 -11.55 24.88
N HIS A 587 27.92 -12.53 25.68
CA HIS A 587 27.70 -13.93 25.28
C HIS A 587 26.71 -14.63 26.23
N LEU A 588 26.34 -15.87 25.90
CA LEU A 588 25.43 -16.68 26.71
C LEU A 588 26.01 -17.01 28.09
N VAL A 589 25.27 -16.66 29.13
CA VAL A 589 25.51 -17.05 30.52
C VAL A 589 24.19 -17.49 31.15
N SER A 590 24.23 -18.21 32.26
CA SER A 590 23.03 -18.51 33.05
C SER A 590 22.39 -17.24 33.62
N PHE A 591 21.19 -17.36 34.16
CA PHE A 591 20.46 -16.22 34.74
C PHE A 591 21.21 -15.58 35.92
N ASP A 592 21.96 -16.38 36.68
CA ASP A 592 22.86 -15.91 37.75
C ASP A 592 24.22 -15.40 37.24
N GLY A 593 24.49 -15.48 35.93
CA GLY A 593 25.66 -14.92 35.26
C GLY A 593 26.88 -15.82 35.18
N LYS A 594 26.72 -17.14 35.39
CA LYS A 594 27.81 -18.11 35.23
C LYS A 594 27.98 -18.50 33.77
N ASP A 595 29.23 -18.63 33.34
CA ASP A 595 29.56 -19.10 31.99
C ASP A 595 29.49 -20.64 31.93
N ILE A 596 28.27 -21.15 31.78
CA ILE A 596 27.98 -22.60 31.73
C ILE A 596 27.70 -23.10 30.31
N TYR A 597 27.56 -22.19 29.33
CA TYR A 597 27.14 -22.54 27.97
C TYR A 597 28.34 -22.68 27.02
N LEU A 598 29.17 -21.64 26.89
CA LEU A 598 30.31 -21.66 25.96
C LEU A 598 31.34 -22.76 26.24
N PRO A 599 31.58 -23.20 27.49
CA PRO A 599 32.44 -24.37 27.74
C PRO A 599 31.99 -25.66 27.03
N ASN A 600 30.72 -25.74 26.62
CA ASN A 600 30.12 -26.91 25.94
C ASN A 600 29.96 -26.71 24.42
N ILE A 601 30.76 -25.85 23.79
CA ILE A 601 30.63 -25.48 22.36
C ILE A 601 30.73 -26.67 21.40
N GLU A 602 31.33 -27.80 21.81
CA GLU A 602 31.36 -29.07 21.06
C GLU A 602 29.97 -29.61 20.72
N ARG A 603 28.94 -29.23 21.48
CA ARG A 603 27.54 -29.58 21.22
C ARG A 603 26.93 -28.83 20.03
N LEU A 604 27.65 -27.85 19.48
CA LEU A 604 27.28 -27.12 18.26
C LEU A 604 28.01 -27.65 17.01
N ASN A 605 28.63 -28.83 17.08
CA ASN A 605 29.22 -29.53 15.94
C ASN A 605 28.14 -30.24 15.08
N LEU A 606 27.24 -29.44 14.51
CA LEU A 606 26.19 -29.84 13.59
C LEU A 606 25.90 -28.69 12.61
N PRO A 607 25.16 -28.92 11.51
CA PRO A 607 24.88 -27.86 10.54
C PRO A 607 24.02 -26.73 11.10
N ILE A 608 24.50 -25.49 10.95
CA ILE A 608 23.82 -24.26 11.41
C ILE A 608 23.90 -23.17 10.34
N CYS A 609 22.76 -22.59 9.97
CA CYS A 609 22.70 -21.41 9.13
C CYS A 609 22.32 -20.17 9.95
N PHE A 610 23.08 -19.08 9.81
CA PHE A 610 22.82 -17.82 10.47
C PHE A 610 22.20 -16.81 9.49
N ILE A 611 21.08 -16.20 9.86
CA ILE A 611 20.44 -15.12 9.10
C ILE A 611 20.39 -13.88 9.98
N HIS A 612 20.82 -12.73 9.44
CA HIS A 612 20.86 -11.47 10.20
C HIS A 612 20.42 -10.29 9.31
N GLY A 613 19.55 -9.42 9.82
CA GLY A 613 19.15 -8.20 9.12
C GLY A 613 20.22 -7.12 9.25
N LYS A 614 20.68 -6.55 8.14
CA LYS A 614 21.79 -5.57 8.16
C LYS A 614 21.48 -4.33 9.00
N GLU A 615 20.22 -3.87 8.99
CA GLU A 615 19.75 -2.66 9.67
C GLU A 615 19.16 -2.98 11.06
N ASN A 616 19.50 -4.15 11.64
CA ASN A 616 18.99 -4.57 12.94
C ASN A 616 19.51 -3.67 14.07
N ALA A 617 18.64 -2.77 14.55
CA ALA A 617 18.90 -1.84 15.65
C ALA A 617 18.88 -2.48 17.06
N CYS A 618 18.42 -3.74 17.18
CA CYS A 618 18.42 -4.47 18.45
C CYS A 618 19.77 -5.16 18.72
N PHE A 619 20.28 -5.87 17.72
CA PHE A 619 21.51 -6.65 17.78
C PHE A 619 22.31 -6.47 16.50
N GLN A 620 23.56 -6.04 16.64
CA GLN A 620 24.43 -5.77 15.51
C GLN A 620 24.77 -7.06 14.75
N PRO A 621 24.92 -7.02 13.41
CA PRO A 621 25.31 -8.17 12.59
C PRO A 621 26.58 -8.90 13.06
N GLU A 622 27.49 -8.21 13.73
CA GLU A 622 28.69 -8.75 14.35
C GLU A 622 28.37 -9.88 15.35
N SER A 623 27.19 -9.87 15.98
CA SER A 623 26.75 -10.88 16.97
C SER A 623 26.79 -12.29 16.39
N THR A 624 26.11 -12.50 15.25
CA THR A 624 26.09 -13.80 14.56
C THR A 624 27.43 -14.10 13.89
N LYS A 625 28.16 -13.08 13.45
CA LYS A 625 29.48 -13.22 12.82
C LYS A 625 30.49 -13.87 13.76
N ILE A 626 30.59 -13.39 15.01
CA ILE A 626 31.54 -13.92 16.00
C ILE A 626 31.28 -15.41 16.26
N THR A 627 30.02 -15.79 16.44
CA THR A 627 29.65 -17.19 16.67
C THR A 627 29.96 -18.06 15.44
N TYR A 628 29.61 -17.57 14.25
CA TYR A 628 29.88 -18.25 12.99
C TYR A 628 31.37 -18.48 12.76
N GLU A 629 32.21 -17.47 12.99
CA GLU A 629 33.67 -17.58 12.84
C GLU A 629 34.26 -18.56 13.85
N LEU A 630 33.84 -18.51 15.11
CA LEU A 630 34.26 -19.43 16.16
C LEU A 630 33.97 -20.89 15.80
N LEU A 631 32.76 -21.18 15.31
CA LEU A 631 32.37 -22.55 14.94
C LEU A 631 33.13 -23.04 13.72
N ARG A 632 33.35 -22.18 12.72
CA ARG A 632 34.14 -22.52 11.52
C ARG A 632 35.60 -22.77 11.83
N GLU A 633 36.18 -22.00 12.74
CA GLU A 633 37.55 -22.20 13.20
C GLU A 633 37.69 -23.55 13.93
N LYS A 634 36.69 -23.92 14.75
CA LYS A 634 36.76 -25.12 15.59
C LYS A 634 36.39 -26.43 14.88
N PHE A 635 35.39 -26.42 13.99
CA PHE A 635 34.85 -27.63 13.37
C PHE A 635 34.94 -27.63 11.83
N GLY A 636 35.48 -26.57 11.24
CA GLY A 636 35.61 -26.42 9.80
C GLY A 636 34.41 -25.73 9.14
N PRO A 637 34.55 -25.26 7.89
CA PRO A 637 33.55 -24.38 7.27
C PRO A 637 32.33 -25.09 6.70
N ALA A 638 32.37 -26.40 6.47
CA ALA A 638 31.39 -27.10 5.63
C ALA A 638 29.96 -27.13 6.21
N GLN A 639 29.82 -27.04 7.53
CA GLN A 639 28.55 -27.16 8.23
C GLN A 639 27.87 -25.80 8.54
N TYR A 640 28.55 -24.68 8.31
CA TYR A 640 28.08 -23.37 8.75
C TYR A 640 27.92 -22.41 7.59
N ASN A 641 26.76 -21.76 7.49
CA ASN A 641 26.50 -20.67 6.54
C ASN A 641 26.07 -19.40 7.27
N ARG A 642 26.32 -18.23 6.68
CA ARG A 642 25.84 -16.95 7.23
C ARG A 642 25.39 -16.01 6.12
N HIS A 643 24.19 -15.46 6.27
CA HIS A 643 23.57 -14.50 5.37
C HIS A 643 23.25 -13.20 6.13
N VAL A 644 23.67 -12.07 5.56
CA VAL A 644 23.30 -10.73 6.05
C VAL A 644 22.41 -10.09 5.02
N ILE A 645 21.16 -9.81 5.38
CA ILE A 645 20.14 -9.36 4.44
C ILE A 645 20.11 -7.82 4.44
N PRO A 646 20.43 -7.16 3.30
CA PRO A 646 20.45 -5.70 3.22
C PRO A 646 19.03 -5.12 3.35
N ASN A 647 18.90 -3.94 3.98
CA ASN A 647 17.62 -3.23 4.17
C ASN A 647 16.60 -3.95 5.06
N TYR A 648 17.01 -4.97 5.80
CA TYR A 648 16.15 -5.70 6.75
C TYR A 648 16.60 -5.41 8.17
N GLY A 649 15.63 -5.09 9.04
CA GLY A 649 15.78 -4.96 10.48
C GLY A 649 15.77 -6.31 11.20
N HIS A 650 15.42 -6.29 12.48
CA HIS A 650 15.46 -7.47 13.35
C HIS A 650 14.44 -8.54 12.92
N ILE A 651 13.15 -8.23 12.95
CA ILE A 651 12.07 -9.19 12.73
C ILE A 651 11.62 -9.24 11.26
N ASP A 652 12.09 -8.32 10.42
CA ASP A 652 11.78 -8.28 8.97
C ASP A 652 12.17 -9.57 8.27
N CYS A 653 13.23 -10.26 8.72
CA CYS A 653 13.63 -11.54 8.15
C CYS A 653 12.59 -12.65 8.37
N ILE A 654 11.59 -12.44 9.23
CA ILE A 654 10.51 -13.38 9.50
C ILE A 654 9.24 -13.01 8.74
N PHE A 655 8.77 -11.76 8.79
CA PHE A 655 7.51 -11.36 8.16
C PHE A 655 7.58 -10.11 7.27
N GLY A 656 8.77 -9.65 6.88
CA GLY A 656 8.88 -8.58 5.87
C GLY A 656 8.10 -8.95 4.61
N LYS A 657 7.44 -7.98 3.98
CA LYS A 657 6.54 -8.19 2.84
C LYS A 657 7.19 -8.96 1.69
N ASN A 658 8.52 -8.83 1.55
CA ASN A 658 9.34 -9.49 0.55
C ASN A 658 10.25 -10.62 1.11
N ALA A 659 10.09 -11.00 2.38
CA ALA A 659 10.96 -12.01 3.01
C ALA A 659 10.92 -13.37 2.29
N HIS A 660 9.80 -13.71 1.64
CA HIS A 660 9.67 -14.90 0.81
C HIS A 660 10.54 -14.91 -0.46
N LEU A 661 10.96 -13.74 -0.93
CA LEU A 661 11.89 -13.58 -2.05
C LEU A 661 13.34 -13.49 -1.54
N ASP A 662 13.56 -12.73 -0.47
CA ASP A 662 14.91 -12.32 -0.08
C ASP A 662 15.54 -13.21 1.02
N VAL A 663 14.72 -13.89 1.82
CA VAL A 663 15.18 -14.58 3.05
C VAL A 663 14.84 -16.05 3.07
N TYR A 664 13.58 -16.41 2.81
CA TYR A 664 13.12 -17.81 2.90
C TYR A 664 13.87 -18.78 1.97
N PRO A 665 14.35 -18.37 0.77
CA PRO A 665 15.20 -19.24 -0.04
C PRO A 665 16.47 -19.69 0.69
N HIS A 666 17.09 -18.84 1.51
CA HIS A 666 18.26 -19.21 2.30
C HIS A 666 17.91 -20.18 3.44
N ILE A 667 16.73 -20.02 4.05
CA ILE A 667 16.21 -20.98 5.05
C ILE A 667 16.02 -22.34 4.39
N LEU A 668 15.33 -22.39 3.26
CA LEU A 668 15.07 -23.61 2.50
C LEU A 668 16.38 -24.29 2.08
N GLU A 669 17.32 -23.55 1.48
CA GLU A 669 18.62 -24.09 1.09
C GLU A 669 19.35 -24.75 2.27
N SER A 670 19.30 -24.13 3.46
CA SER A 670 19.88 -24.72 4.66
C SER A 670 19.17 -25.99 5.10
N LEU A 671 17.84 -26.05 4.98
CA LEU A 671 17.07 -27.23 5.38
C LEU A 671 17.35 -28.42 4.44
N GLU A 672 17.41 -28.17 3.13
CA GLU A 672 17.64 -29.18 2.08
C GLU A 672 19.04 -29.81 2.12
N ARG A 673 20.04 -29.16 2.74
CA ARG A 673 21.38 -29.74 2.93
C ARG A 673 21.42 -30.89 3.94
N THR A 674 20.36 -31.05 4.73
CA THR A 674 20.26 -32.05 5.80
C THR A 674 18.85 -32.66 5.82
N PRO A 675 18.47 -33.40 4.75
CA PRO A 675 17.16 -34.03 4.66
C PRO A 675 16.98 -35.06 5.79
N ALA A 676 15.71 -35.33 6.13
CA ALA A 676 15.32 -36.24 7.21
C ALA A 676 15.79 -37.69 7.01
#